data_AF-A0A5C6BEJ8-F1
#
_entry.id   AF-A0A5C6BEJ8-F1
#
_cell.length_a   1.000
_cell.length_b   1.000
_cell.length_c   1.000
_cell.angle_alpha   90.00
_cell.angle_beta   90.00
_cell.angle_gamma   90.00
#
_symmetry.space_group_name_H-M   'P 1'
#
loop_
_entity.id
_entity.type
_entity.pdbx_description
1 polymer ?
#
loop_
_entity_poly.entity_id
_entity_poly.type
_entity_poly.pdbx_seq_one_letter_code
_entity_poly.pdbx_strand_id
1 'polypeptide(L)'
;MTKRLQANGTRLFSCSIFILGISLLLSGVAIAAEATVSGELRQWHKITLTLDGPHASEDGDVNPFLDYRMQVTFQHAASGLTYVVPGYFAADGDAANTSATSGNRWRAHLAPDHPGKWTYEVSFREGADIGISDVDSAGSPVPAVDGLSGTLQIQETNKSGRDFRSKGRLNYVGKHHLQFAGSGEFFLKAGADAPENFLAYEDFDGDFKSDGHKDNLVKDWAPHVQDWMPGDPSWQDGKGKGIIGAVNYLASQGLNAFSFLTLNIDGDDRNVFPYTNYDERARIDCSRMDQWEIVFAHGTHRGMHLHFKTQEAENVNLLDDGNMGPQRKLYYREIIARFAHHLALNWNLGEEVGLGHKVSTQKKTDWAEYFWTHDPYQHPIVIHNGNNHFDLLGDASALTGFSLQTNRADFSQVHGATLNYIRRSDEAGKPWVVACDEPGDAQHSLVPDTEDPTRDNARKNALWGNIMAGGAGVEWYFGYKHAHSDLTCEDYRVRQKMWEQSRIAIDFFTEHEIPFWNMKNADSKIDDKNAYCLCDPGTLYIVFAKKANSATLDLSDVTGTFEVQWFNPRDGGPLLTGSTQIVQGGGKVSLGNPPSDPGHDWLAVVRRSESSGKDHSQVSEKGSPENTWVLRAVINFEAVASDPFVPSYKDSVRRALAINAAKYQSQFAAAETEFKGDAGVYDLVLTSLTETDGESTYRIFVAEKKIDEVQNPESVRDYEAIQHRFDAVSLKPGDTIRIEFNSASNGKVPEGDAYAFSRGRWRSLTILVPGANAPANN
;
A
#
# COMPACT_ATOMS: atom_id res chain seq x y z
N MET A 1 -76.50 -2.41 -72.07
CA MET A 1 -77.40 -1.60 -71.23
C MET A 1 -76.57 -0.49 -70.59
N THR A 2 -76.50 0.71 -71.19
CA THR A 2 -77.27 1.93 -70.84
C THR A 2 -77.00 2.41 -69.40
N LYS A 3 -76.56 3.62 -69.07
CA LYS A 3 -76.59 4.99 -69.68
C LYS A 3 -75.56 5.85 -68.87
N ARG A 4 -74.72 6.72 -69.47
CA ARG A 4 -74.93 8.18 -69.76
C ARG A 4 -75.19 9.03 -68.49
N LEU A 5 -74.44 10.10 -68.17
CA LEU A 5 -74.41 11.45 -68.80
C LEU A 5 -73.32 12.34 -68.12
N GLN A 6 -72.43 13.04 -68.85
CA GLN A 6 -72.40 14.50 -69.19
C GLN A 6 -72.02 15.46 -68.02
N ALA A 7 -71.25 16.56 -68.15
CA ALA A 7 -70.76 17.36 -69.29
C ALA A 7 -69.59 18.33 -68.91
N ASN A 8 -68.85 18.80 -69.93
CA ASN A 8 -68.19 20.12 -70.17
C ASN A 8 -67.29 20.77 -69.08
N GLY A 9 -66.11 21.34 -69.35
CA GLY A 9 -65.37 21.62 -70.58
C GLY A 9 -64.16 22.56 -70.32
N THR A 10 -63.57 23.07 -71.40
CA THR A 10 -62.61 24.20 -71.52
C THR A 10 -61.11 23.85 -71.64
N ARG A 11 -60.46 24.60 -72.55
CA ARG A 11 -59.21 24.37 -73.26
C ARG A 11 -57.98 25.02 -72.58
N LEU A 12 -56.82 24.42 -72.86
CA LEU A 12 -55.48 25.00 -73.11
C LEU A 12 -54.90 25.98 -72.08
N PHE A 13 -53.78 25.61 -71.45
CA PHE A 13 -52.50 26.32 -71.59
C PHE A 13 -51.33 25.42 -71.13
N SER A 14 -50.25 25.50 -71.90
CA SER A 14 -49.00 24.75 -71.76
C SER A 14 -48.24 25.17 -70.49
N CYS A 15 -47.75 24.19 -69.72
CA CYS A 15 -46.63 24.39 -68.79
C CYS A 15 -45.90 23.06 -68.60
N SER A 16 -44.74 22.93 -69.22
CA SER A 16 -43.82 21.81 -69.03
C SER A 16 -43.30 21.80 -67.59
N ILE A 17 -43.72 20.83 -66.79
CA ILE A 17 -43.12 20.55 -65.48
C ILE A 17 -41.99 19.55 -65.70
N PHE A 18 -40.76 20.02 -65.55
CA PHE A 18 -39.58 19.19 -65.34
C PHE A 18 -39.77 18.43 -64.02
N ILE A 19 -40.05 17.12 -64.08
CA ILE A 19 -39.94 16.25 -62.91
C ILE A 19 -38.46 15.91 -62.77
N LEU A 20 -37.76 16.71 -61.97
CA LEU A 20 -36.45 16.39 -61.42
C LEU A 20 -36.68 15.26 -60.40
N GLY A 21 -36.39 14.02 -60.80
CA GLY A 21 -36.34 12.90 -59.87
C GLY A 21 -35.18 13.11 -58.90
N ILE A 22 -35.45 13.68 -57.73
CA ILE A 22 -34.51 13.74 -56.62
C ILE A 22 -34.37 12.32 -56.06
N SER A 23 -33.29 11.64 -56.42
CA SER A 23 -32.79 10.52 -55.64
C SER A 23 -32.40 11.06 -54.27
N LEU A 24 -33.23 10.82 -53.26
CA LEU A 24 -32.85 11.02 -51.86
C LEU A 24 -31.71 10.03 -51.54
N LEU A 25 -30.47 10.50 -51.64
CA LEU A 25 -29.34 9.91 -50.94
C LEU A 25 -29.61 10.10 -49.44
N LEU A 26 -30.17 9.08 -48.80
CA LEU A 26 -30.09 8.91 -47.36
C LEU A 26 -28.62 8.65 -47.02
N SER A 27 -27.83 9.73 -46.90
CA SER A 27 -26.58 9.72 -46.18
C SER A 27 -26.92 9.44 -44.72
N GLY A 28 -26.86 8.17 -44.33
CA GLY A 28 -26.85 7.78 -42.93
C GLY A 28 -25.70 8.52 -42.26
N VAL A 29 -26.03 9.41 -41.33
CA VAL A 29 -25.04 9.98 -40.41
C VAL A 29 -24.53 8.79 -39.61
N ALA A 30 -23.32 8.32 -39.92
CA ALA A 30 -22.63 7.38 -39.04
C ALA A 30 -22.43 8.11 -37.71
N ILE A 31 -23.17 7.69 -36.68
CA ILE A 31 -22.87 8.09 -35.31
C ILE A 31 -21.45 7.57 -35.07
N ALA A 32 -20.50 8.48 -34.80
CA ALA A 32 -19.15 8.09 -34.43
C ALA A 32 -19.24 7.19 -33.20
N ALA A 33 -18.56 6.04 -33.22
CA ALA A 33 -18.43 5.25 -32.00
C ALA A 33 -17.81 6.14 -30.92
N GLU A 34 -18.31 6.07 -29.69
CA GLU A 34 -17.79 6.83 -28.56
C GLU A 34 -17.40 5.85 -27.47
N ALA A 35 -16.25 6.08 -26.84
CA ALA A 35 -15.82 5.26 -25.73
C ALA A 35 -16.58 5.66 -24.47
N THR A 36 -17.08 4.68 -23.71
CA THR A 36 -17.69 4.93 -22.41
C THR A 36 -16.58 5.01 -21.36
N VAL A 37 -16.54 6.10 -20.61
CA VAL A 37 -15.59 6.31 -19.51
C VAL A 37 -16.30 6.13 -18.18
N SER A 38 -15.74 5.32 -17.28
CA SER A 38 -16.27 5.10 -15.93
C SER A 38 -15.18 5.12 -14.86
N GLY A 39 -15.58 5.26 -13.59
CA GLY A 39 -14.70 5.47 -12.44
C GLY A 39 -14.67 6.91 -11.97
N GLU A 40 -14.07 7.16 -10.80
CA GLU A 40 -13.83 8.52 -10.31
C GLU A 40 -12.67 9.13 -11.14
N LEU A 41 -12.93 10.22 -11.88
CA LEU A 41 -11.91 10.91 -12.68
C LEU A 41 -10.94 11.70 -11.78
N ARG A 42 -10.10 10.97 -11.05
CA ARG A 42 -9.16 11.47 -10.06
C ARG A 42 -7.80 10.84 -10.21
N GLN A 43 -6.77 11.60 -9.86
CA GLN A 43 -5.40 11.14 -9.74
C GLN A 43 -5.36 9.89 -8.85
N TRP A 44 -4.66 8.86 -9.29
CA TRP A 44 -4.47 7.56 -8.64
C TRP A 44 -5.68 6.62 -8.65
N HIS A 45 -6.83 7.02 -9.21
CA HIS A 45 -8.00 6.15 -9.27
C HIS A 45 -8.01 5.36 -10.58
N LYS A 46 -8.57 4.14 -10.53
CA LYS A 46 -8.84 3.37 -11.74
C LYS A 46 -9.91 4.07 -12.58
N ILE A 47 -9.55 4.44 -13.80
CA ILE A 47 -10.46 4.97 -14.82
C ILE A 47 -10.55 3.92 -15.93
N THR A 48 -11.77 3.51 -16.26
CA THR A 48 -12.02 2.48 -17.26
C THR A 48 -12.54 3.10 -18.54
N LEU A 49 -11.85 2.84 -19.64
CA LEU A 49 -12.33 3.08 -20.99
C LEU A 49 -12.99 1.79 -21.49
N THR A 50 -14.27 1.84 -21.88
CA THR A 50 -15.01 0.70 -22.46
C THR A 50 -15.43 1.02 -23.89
N LEU A 51 -15.14 0.13 -24.83
CA LEU A 51 -15.51 0.23 -26.23
C LEU A 51 -16.54 -0.83 -26.60
N ASP A 52 -17.40 -0.46 -27.55
CA ASP A 52 -18.33 -1.37 -28.23
C ASP A 52 -17.63 -1.90 -29.48
N GLY A 53 -16.76 -2.88 -29.27
CA GLY A 53 -15.94 -3.48 -30.32
C GLY A 53 -16.64 -4.65 -31.01
N PRO A 54 -15.88 -5.52 -31.69
CA PRO A 54 -16.39 -6.75 -32.27
C PRO A 54 -17.04 -7.62 -31.19
N HIS A 55 -18.13 -8.29 -31.56
CA HIS A 55 -18.71 -9.32 -30.72
C HIS A 55 -17.81 -10.56 -30.75
N ALA A 56 -17.49 -11.10 -29.58
CA ALA A 56 -16.69 -12.30 -29.43
C ALA A 56 -17.20 -13.17 -28.26
N SER A 57 -16.64 -14.36 -28.11
CA SER A 57 -16.87 -15.24 -26.96
C SER A 57 -15.59 -15.97 -26.58
N GLU A 58 -15.52 -16.40 -25.33
CA GLU A 58 -14.40 -17.18 -24.80
C GLU A 58 -14.12 -18.44 -25.62
N ASP A 59 -15.18 -19.08 -26.12
CA ASP A 59 -15.16 -20.31 -26.92
C ASP A 59 -15.33 -20.09 -28.43
N GLY A 60 -15.37 -18.84 -28.89
CA GLY A 60 -15.69 -18.49 -30.26
C GLY A 60 -14.57 -18.86 -31.26
N ASP A 61 -14.94 -19.05 -32.54
CA ASP A 61 -14.00 -19.41 -33.61
C ASP A 61 -12.80 -18.44 -33.72
N VAL A 62 -13.08 -17.14 -33.62
CA VAL A 62 -12.05 -16.09 -33.50
C VAL A 62 -11.69 -15.97 -32.02
N ASN A 63 -10.40 -16.08 -31.69
CA ASN A 63 -9.96 -15.99 -30.31
C ASN A 63 -9.90 -14.51 -29.86
N PRO A 64 -10.77 -14.03 -28.95
CA PRO A 64 -10.74 -12.63 -28.54
C PRO A 64 -9.44 -12.18 -27.87
N PHE A 65 -8.68 -13.14 -27.34
CA PHE A 65 -7.47 -12.88 -26.56
C PHE A 65 -6.19 -12.88 -27.43
N LEU A 66 -6.19 -13.65 -28.53
CA LEU A 66 -5.06 -13.75 -29.46
C LEU A 66 -5.29 -12.98 -30.76
N ASP A 67 -6.50 -12.97 -31.30
CA ASP A 67 -6.78 -12.47 -32.65
C ASP A 67 -7.22 -11.01 -32.70
N TYR A 68 -7.26 -10.36 -31.52
CA TYR A 68 -7.50 -8.93 -31.38
C TYR A 68 -6.46 -8.28 -30.48
N ARG A 69 -6.07 -7.06 -30.82
CA ARG A 69 -5.18 -6.23 -30.00
C ARG A 69 -5.77 -4.84 -29.86
N MET A 70 -6.30 -4.56 -28.68
CA MET A 70 -6.59 -3.19 -28.24
C MET A 70 -5.38 -2.65 -27.47
N GLN A 71 -4.92 -1.46 -27.82
CA GLN A 71 -3.99 -0.65 -27.03
C GLN A 71 -4.52 0.77 -26.97
N VAL A 72 -4.36 1.42 -25.81
CA VAL A 72 -4.81 2.80 -25.61
C VAL A 72 -3.64 3.65 -25.15
N THR A 73 -3.32 4.66 -25.94
CA THR A 73 -2.30 5.65 -25.59
C THR A 73 -2.98 6.78 -24.82
N PHE A 74 -2.73 6.87 -23.52
CA PHE A 74 -3.14 7.99 -22.68
C PHE A 74 -2.00 8.99 -22.56
N GLN A 75 -2.26 10.27 -22.77
CA GLN A 75 -1.25 11.32 -22.67
C GLN A 75 -1.72 12.48 -21.80
N HIS A 76 -0.91 12.87 -20.82
CA HIS A 76 -1.15 14.06 -20.02
C HIS A 76 -0.71 15.31 -20.79
N ALA A 77 -1.66 16.21 -21.08
CA ALA A 77 -1.43 17.33 -22.00
C ALA A 77 -0.37 18.32 -21.51
N ALA A 78 -0.24 18.51 -20.19
CA ALA A 78 0.68 19.51 -19.65
C ALA A 78 2.12 19.00 -19.50
N SER A 79 2.33 17.73 -19.11
CA SER A 79 3.68 17.17 -18.93
C SER A 79 4.19 16.39 -20.15
N GLY A 80 3.31 15.97 -21.07
CA GLY A 80 3.64 15.07 -22.17
C GLY A 80 3.84 13.61 -21.74
N LEU A 81 3.63 13.29 -20.46
CA LEU A 81 3.69 11.91 -19.97
C LEU A 81 2.70 11.04 -20.72
N THR A 82 3.14 9.86 -21.15
CA THR A 82 2.37 8.95 -21.98
C THR A 82 2.38 7.55 -21.39
N TYR A 83 1.21 6.92 -21.35
CA TYR A 83 1.00 5.52 -20.98
C TYR A 83 0.38 4.78 -22.16
N VAL A 84 0.98 3.66 -22.58
CA VAL A 84 0.41 2.77 -23.60
C VAL A 84 -0.15 1.54 -22.88
N VAL A 85 -1.46 1.54 -22.66
CA VAL A 85 -2.14 0.53 -21.84
C VAL A 85 -2.74 -0.54 -22.75
N PRO A 86 -2.41 -1.83 -22.55
CA PRO A 86 -3.08 -2.90 -23.28
C PRO A 86 -4.55 -3.00 -22.84
N GLY A 87 -5.45 -3.13 -23.81
CA GLY A 87 -6.85 -3.45 -23.57
C GLY A 87 -7.13 -4.95 -23.66
N TYR A 88 -8.29 -5.36 -23.17
CA TYR A 88 -8.71 -6.77 -23.09
C TYR A 88 -10.21 -6.94 -23.41
N PHE A 89 -10.60 -8.17 -23.78
CA PHE A 89 -12.00 -8.55 -23.99
C PHE A 89 -12.72 -8.78 -22.66
N ALA A 90 -13.87 -8.12 -22.48
CA ALA A 90 -14.61 -8.08 -21.21
C ALA A 90 -16.06 -8.59 -21.34
N ALA A 91 -16.32 -9.49 -22.29
CA ALA A 91 -17.64 -10.07 -22.55
C ALA A 91 -18.75 -9.01 -22.64
N ASP A 92 -19.73 -9.04 -21.74
CA ASP A 92 -20.85 -8.10 -21.67
C ASP A 92 -20.54 -6.82 -20.86
N GLY A 93 -19.36 -6.74 -20.22
CA GLY A 93 -18.94 -5.66 -19.35
C GLY A 93 -19.45 -5.78 -17.90
N ASP A 94 -20.15 -6.83 -17.53
CA ASP A 94 -20.56 -7.09 -16.13
C ASP A 94 -20.39 -8.57 -15.76
N ALA A 95 -19.39 -9.22 -16.37
CA ALA A 95 -19.19 -10.66 -16.32
C ALA A 95 -19.07 -11.18 -14.88
N ALA A 96 -18.47 -10.42 -13.96
CA ALA A 96 -18.43 -10.79 -12.54
C ALA A 96 -19.82 -11.07 -11.93
N ASN A 97 -20.87 -10.39 -12.41
CA ASN A 97 -22.26 -10.55 -11.96
C ASN A 97 -23.11 -11.41 -12.89
N THR A 98 -22.84 -11.39 -14.20
CA THR A 98 -23.68 -12.08 -15.18
C THR A 98 -23.15 -13.46 -15.57
N SER A 99 -21.89 -13.77 -15.23
CA SER A 99 -21.18 -14.95 -15.74
C SER A 99 -21.14 -15.01 -17.28
N ALA A 100 -21.20 -13.86 -17.95
CA ALA A 100 -21.21 -13.82 -19.40
C ALA A 100 -19.85 -14.22 -19.97
N THR A 101 -19.86 -15.20 -20.88
CA THR A 101 -18.70 -15.65 -21.64
C THR A 101 -18.61 -15.02 -23.04
N SER A 102 -19.55 -14.14 -23.38
CA SER A 102 -19.64 -13.50 -24.69
C SER A 102 -20.21 -12.10 -24.61
N GLY A 103 -19.92 -11.30 -25.62
CA GLY A 103 -20.40 -9.94 -25.74
C GLY A 103 -19.47 -9.12 -26.63
N ASN A 104 -19.53 -7.79 -26.49
CA ASN A 104 -18.81 -6.87 -27.36
C ASN A 104 -18.08 -5.76 -26.60
N ARG A 105 -17.86 -5.93 -25.29
CA ARG A 105 -17.17 -4.94 -24.47
C ARG A 105 -15.67 -5.19 -24.45
N TRP A 106 -14.91 -4.13 -24.65
CA TRP A 106 -13.45 -4.14 -24.61
C TRP A 106 -12.96 -3.03 -23.70
N ARG A 107 -12.01 -3.33 -22.80
CA ARG A 107 -11.63 -2.43 -21.71
C ARG A 107 -10.15 -2.12 -21.67
N ALA A 108 -9.81 -0.91 -21.24
CA ALA A 108 -8.46 -0.54 -20.79
C ALA A 108 -8.55 0.32 -19.52
N HIS A 109 -7.56 0.20 -18.64
CA HIS A 109 -7.56 0.87 -17.33
C HIS A 109 -6.40 1.87 -17.20
N LEU A 110 -6.75 3.15 -16.99
CA LEU A 110 -5.81 4.20 -16.65
C LEU A 110 -5.81 4.45 -15.13
N ALA A 111 -4.63 4.48 -14.51
CA ALA A 111 -4.40 5.05 -13.19
C ALA A 111 -3.56 6.34 -13.33
N PRO A 112 -4.20 7.50 -13.52
CA PRO A 112 -3.50 8.73 -13.87
C PRO A 112 -2.70 9.24 -12.68
N ASP A 113 -1.47 9.66 -12.92
CA ASP A 113 -0.54 10.15 -11.89
C ASP A 113 -0.48 11.67 -11.79
N HIS A 114 -1.23 12.37 -12.64
CA HIS A 114 -1.34 13.82 -12.64
C HIS A 114 -2.81 14.27 -12.74
N PRO A 115 -3.22 15.28 -11.93
CA PRO A 115 -4.44 16.01 -12.21
C PRO A 115 -4.26 16.85 -13.48
N GLY A 116 -5.36 17.18 -14.14
CA GLY A 116 -5.36 17.96 -15.37
C GLY A 116 -5.96 17.21 -16.55
N LYS A 117 -5.74 17.76 -17.74
CA LYS A 117 -6.28 17.22 -18.98
C LYS A 117 -5.42 16.07 -19.47
N TRP A 118 -6.05 14.93 -19.70
CA TRP A 118 -5.50 13.79 -20.42
C TRP A 118 -6.21 13.62 -21.76
N THR A 119 -5.51 13.09 -22.75
CA THR A 119 -6.08 12.62 -24.01
C THR A 119 -5.92 11.11 -24.10
N TYR A 120 -6.77 10.45 -24.88
CA TYR A 120 -6.58 9.05 -25.24
C TYR A 120 -6.72 8.85 -26.75
N GLU A 121 -6.00 7.86 -27.28
CA GLU A 121 -6.13 7.36 -28.65
C GLU A 121 -6.06 5.84 -28.65
N VAL A 122 -7.00 5.19 -29.34
CA VAL A 122 -7.16 3.74 -29.42
C VAL A 122 -6.50 3.22 -30.69
N SER A 123 -5.64 2.21 -30.55
CA SER A 123 -5.22 1.32 -31.63
C SER A 123 -5.92 -0.02 -31.44
N PHE A 124 -6.79 -0.40 -32.36
CA PHE A 124 -7.55 -1.65 -32.29
C PHE A 124 -7.32 -2.45 -33.58
N ARG A 125 -6.58 -3.55 -33.45
CA ARG A 125 -6.20 -4.42 -34.56
C ARG A 125 -6.85 -5.80 -34.46
N GLU A 126 -7.05 -6.41 -35.62
CA GLU A 126 -7.48 -7.80 -35.78
C GLU A 126 -6.53 -8.59 -36.70
N GLY A 127 -6.40 -9.88 -36.44
CA GLY A 127 -5.58 -10.81 -37.22
C GLY A 127 -4.97 -11.90 -36.35
N ALA A 128 -4.55 -13.01 -36.97
CA ALA A 128 -4.00 -14.14 -36.23
C ALA A 128 -2.83 -13.73 -35.31
N ASP A 129 -2.92 -14.12 -34.03
CA ASP A 129 -1.93 -13.86 -32.97
C ASP A 129 -1.55 -12.39 -32.77
N ILE A 130 -2.37 -11.44 -33.24
CA ILE A 130 -2.07 -10.01 -33.15
C ILE A 130 -2.02 -9.51 -31.70
N GLY A 131 -2.78 -10.12 -30.79
CA GLY A 131 -2.86 -9.78 -29.37
C GLY A 131 -1.49 -9.76 -28.69
N ILE A 132 -0.59 -10.64 -29.10
CA ILE A 132 0.75 -10.85 -28.53
C ILE A 132 1.89 -10.33 -29.43
N SER A 133 1.55 -9.54 -30.44
CA SER A 133 2.51 -8.89 -31.34
C SER A 133 2.86 -7.49 -30.87
N ASP A 134 4.16 -7.15 -30.93
CA ASP A 134 4.68 -5.82 -30.59
C ASP A 134 4.72 -4.89 -31.82
N VAL A 135 4.33 -5.39 -33.00
CA VAL A 135 4.35 -4.60 -34.23
C VAL A 135 3.09 -3.73 -34.33
N ASP A 136 3.20 -2.42 -34.12
CA ASP A 136 2.07 -1.47 -34.10
C ASP A 136 1.15 -1.55 -35.33
N SER A 137 1.73 -1.79 -36.51
CA SER A 137 1.01 -1.86 -37.78
C SER A 137 0.56 -3.26 -38.20
N ALA A 138 0.80 -4.30 -37.41
CA ALA A 138 0.38 -5.65 -37.75
C ALA A 138 -1.15 -5.80 -37.69
N GLY A 139 -1.67 -6.76 -38.46
CA GLY A 139 -3.10 -6.98 -38.61
C GLY A 139 -3.81 -5.91 -39.45
N SER A 140 -5.13 -5.93 -39.38
CA SER A 140 -6.00 -4.90 -39.97
C SER A 140 -6.62 -4.03 -38.86
N PRO A 141 -6.86 -2.73 -39.11
CA PRO A 141 -7.63 -1.91 -38.18
C PRO A 141 -9.07 -2.42 -38.05
N VAL A 142 -9.57 -2.54 -36.81
CA VAL A 142 -10.97 -2.87 -36.55
C VAL A 142 -11.84 -1.65 -36.86
N PRO A 143 -12.80 -1.74 -37.80
CA PRO A 143 -13.61 -0.60 -38.20
C PRO A 143 -14.36 0.06 -37.03
N ALA A 144 -14.57 1.37 -37.13
CA ALA A 144 -15.28 2.22 -36.17
C ALA A 144 -14.62 2.45 -34.80
N VAL A 145 -13.72 1.56 -34.32
CA VAL A 145 -13.06 1.71 -33.01
C VAL A 145 -11.56 1.98 -33.08
N ASP A 146 -10.87 1.58 -34.15
CA ASP A 146 -9.47 1.98 -34.40
C ASP A 146 -9.39 3.51 -34.67
N GLY A 147 -8.42 4.18 -34.04
CA GLY A 147 -8.23 5.63 -34.11
C GLY A 147 -9.22 6.44 -33.26
N LEU A 148 -10.09 5.78 -32.49
CA LEU A 148 -10.99 6.48 -31.57
C LEU A 148 -10.18 7.27 -30.54
N SER A 149 -10.55 8.53 -30.33
CA SER A 149 -9.83 9.42 -29.41
C SER A 149 -10.76 10.31 -28.62
N GLY A 150 -10.27 10.80 -27.49
CA GLY A 150 -11.04 11.69 -26.61
C GLY A 150 -10.19 12.32 -25.52
N THR A 151 -10.85 12.98 -24.58
CA THR A 151 -10.19 13.71 -23.50
C THR A 151 -10.82 13.41 -22.15
N LEU A 152 -10.00 13.37 -21.11
CA LEU A 152 -10.39 13.17 -19.72
C LEU A 152 -9.94 14.38 -18.90
N GLN A 153 -10.77 14.84 -17.97
CA GLN A 153 -10.38 15.86 -17.00
C GLN A 153 -10.21 15.21 -15.63
N ILE A 154 -8.95 15.10 -15.18
CA ILE A 154 -8.59 14.42 -13.94
C ILE A 154 -8.49 15.45 -12.81
N GLN A 155 -9.18 15.19 -11.70
CA GLN A 155 -9.08 15.97 -10.47
C GLN A 155 -8.01 15.40 -9.54
N GLU A 156 -7.66 16.14 -8.50
CA GLU A 156 -6.82 15.60 -7.41
C GLU A 156 -7.53 14.45 -6.69
N THR A 157 -6.76 13.57 -6.06
CA THR A 157 -7.32 12.53 -5.19
C THR A 157 -8.02 13.16 -3.98
N ASN A 158 -9.14 12.56 -3.57
CA ASN A 158 -9.87 12.92 -2.36
C ASN A 158 -9.75 11.84 -1.26
N LYS A 159 -8.89 10.83 -1.47
CA LYS A 159 -8.70 9.73 -0.51
C LYS A 159 -7.65 10.11 0.52
N SER A 160 -7.69 9.43 1.67
CA SER A 160 -6.75 9.65 2.78
C SER A 160 -6.42 8.34 3.50
N GLY A 161 -5.45 8.38 4.41
CA GLY A 161 -5.13 7.26 5.30
C GLY A 161 -4.42 6.11 4.59
N ARG A 162 -4.91 4.88 4.78
CA ARG A 162 -4.26 3.67 4.26
C ARG A 162 -4.59 3.37 2.81
N ASP A 163 -5.69 3.90 2.29
CA ASP A 163 -6.07 3.73 0.89
C ASP A 163 -4.93 4.22 -0.01
N PHE A 164 -4.37 3.35 -0.85
CA PHE A 164 -3.21 3.73 -1.66
C PHE A 164 -3.49 4.85 -2.65
N ARG A 165 -4.75 5.13 -2.98
CA ARG A 165 -5.12 6.29 -3.79
C ARG A 165 -4.82 7.62 -3.10
N SER A 166 -4.57 7.61 -1.78
CA SER A 166 -4.08 8.76 -1.03
C SER A 166 -2.55 8.90 -1.04
N LYS A 167 -1.84 7.81 -1.34
CA LYS A 167 -0.37 7.73 -1.34
C LYS A 167 0.23 7.81 -2.74
N GLY A 168 -0.51 7.38 -3.76
CA GLY A 168 -0.04 7.27 -5.14
C GLY A 168 0.59 5.91 -5.43
N ARG A 169 1.22 5.77 -6.61
CA ARG A 169 1.88 4.53 -7.03
C ARG A 169 3.13 4.26 -6.20
N LEU A 170 3.35 3.00 -5.81
CA LEU A 170 4.52 2.54 -5.09
C LEU A 170 5.63 2.16 -6.08
N ASN A 171 6.66 2.99 -6.16
CA ASN A 171 7.69 2.88 -7.18
C ASN A 171 9.00 2.32 -6.63
N TYR A 172 9.71 1.60 -7.49
CA TYR A 172 11.14 1.39 -7.31
C TYR A 172 11.90 2.68 -7.63
N VAL A 173 12.71 3.16 -6.68
CA VAL A 173 13.42 4.44 -6.77
C VAL A 173 14.94 4.29 -6.80
N GLY A 174 15.44 3.13 -7.24
CA GLY A 174 16.88 2.83 -7.26
C GLY A 174 17.49 2.60 -5.88
N LYS A 175 16.67 2.20 -4.90
CA LYS A 175 17.05 1.94 -3.50
C LYS A 175 16.52 0.57 -3.04
N HIS A 176 16.97 0.10 -1.88
CA HIS A 176 16.47 -1.15 -1.26
C HIS A 176 15.03 -1.09 -0.75
N HIS A 177 14.38 0.07 -0.83
CA HIS A 177 13.00 0.28 -0.38
C HIS A 177 12.20 1.02 -1.44
N LEU A 178 10.93 0.67 -1.53
CA LEU A 178 9.97 1.29 -2.43
C LEU A 178 9.45 2.61 -1.84
N GLN A 179 9.02 3.53 -2.71
CA GLN A 179 8.52 4.84 -2.32
C GLN A 179 7.23 5.21 -3.06
N PHE A 180 6.25 5.70 -2.31
CA PHE A 180 5.01 6.21 -2.86
C PHE A 180 5.23 7.54 -3.61
N ALA A 181 4.83 7.60 -4.87
CA ALA A 181 5.03 8.75 -5.76
C ALA A 181 4.23 9.98 -5.33
N GLY A 182 3.05 9.80 -4.73
CA GLY A 182 2.18 10.89 -4.31
C GLY A 182 2.57 11.48 -2.96
N SER A 183 2.74 10.64 -1.93
CA SER A 183 3.06 11.08 -0.56
C SER A 183 4.56 11.20 -0.27
N GLY A 184 5.42 10.54 -1.05
CA GLY A 184 6.85 10.44 -0.77
C GLY A 184 7.20 9.46 0.36
N GLU A 185 6.22 8.77 0.94
CA GLU A 185 6.42 7.79 2.02
C GLU A 185 7.19 6.56 1.49
N PHE A 186 8.20 6.12 2.24
CA PHE A 186 8.85 4.83 1.99
C PHE A 186 8.05 3.68 2.61
N PHE A 187 8.14 2.50 2.01
CA PHE A 187 7.33 1.34 2.36
C PHE A 187 8.16 0.21 2.99
N LEU A 188 7.71 -0.26 4.17
CA LEU A 188 8.08 -1.55 4.74
C LEU A 188 6.88 -2.48 4.65
N LYS A 189 7.12 -3.70 4.16
CA LYS A 189 6.08 -4.71 3.95
C LYS A 189 5.92 -5.60 5.19
N ALA A 190 4.69 -5.84 5.63
CA ALA A 190 4.35 -6.97 6.48
C ALA A 190 2.99 -7.54 6.10
N GLY A 191 2.94 -8.83 5.81
CA GLY A 191 1.74 -9.46 5.24
C GLY A 191 1.68 -10.97 5.34
N ALA A 192 0.64 -11.55 4.77
CA ALA A 192 0.49 -12.99 4.64
C ALA A 192 1.07 -13.44 3.29
N ASP A 193 1.96 -14.43 3.31
CA ASP A 193 2.38 -15.11 2.06
C ASP A 193 1.43 -16.29 1.81
N ALA A 194 1.12 -17.02 2.88
CA ALA A 194 0.20 -18.12 2.90
C ALA A 194 -1.26 -17.68 3.13
N PRO A 195 -2.25 -18.43 2.63
CA PRO A 195 -2.05 -19.58 1.75
C PRO A 195 -1.76 -19.14 0.31
N GLU A 196 -0.83 -19.80 -0.37
CA GLU A 196 -0.49 -19.50 -1.78
C GLU A 196 -1.73 -19.55 -2.71
N ASN A 197 -2.68 -20.44 -2.37
CA ASN A 197 -3.93 -20.67 -3.09
C ASN A 197 -5.06 -19.76 -2.60
N PHE A 198 -4.74 -18.53 -2.18
CA PHE A 198 -5.72 -17.53 -1.75
C PHE A 198 -6.87 -17.33 -2.74
N LEU A 199 -6.59 -17.44 -4.04
CA LEU A 199 -7.56 -17.31 -5.12
C LEU A 199 -8.32 -18.61 -5.49
N ALA A 200 -8.02 -19.75 -4.86
CA ALA A 200 -8.80 -20.98 -5.01
C ALA A 200 -10.06 -20.87 -4.14
N TYR A 201 -11.11 -20.24 -4.66
CA TYR A 201 -12.25 -19.80 -3.87
C TYR A 201 -13.59 -20.14 -4.53
N GLU A 202 -14.49 -20.80 -3.78
CA GLU A 202 -15.71 -21.43 -4.32
C GLU A 202 -16.69 -20.46 -5.01
N ASP A 203 -16.68 -19.21 -4.57
CA ASP A 203 -17.60 -18.16 -5.04
C ASP A 203 -17.13 -17.52 -6.35
N PHE A 204 -15.91 -17.82 -6.80
CA PHE A 204 -15.48 -17.47 -8.14
C PHE A 204 -16.15 -18.33 -9.22
N ASP A 205 -16.30 -17.76 -10.40
CA ASP A 205 -16.87 -18.41 -11.56
C ASP A 205 -15.94 -19.46 -12.17
N GLY A 206 -16.53 -20.39 -12.90
CA GLY A 206 -15.86 -21.53 -13.52
C GLY A 206 -16.02 -22.86 -12.78
N ASP A 207 -15.64 -23.95 -13.44
CA ASP A 207 -15.87 -25.33 -12.98
C ASP A 207 -14.74 -25.93 -12.13
N PHE A 208 -13.60 -25.24 -12.02
CA PHE A 208 -12.39 -25.68 -11.30
C PHE A 208 -12.65 -26.25 -9.90
N LYS A 209 -13.63 -25.70 -9.19
CA LYS A 209 -14.07 -26.16 -7.86
C LYS A 209 -14.70 -27.57 -7.82
N SER A 210 -14.87 -28.21 -8.97
CA SER A 210 -15.55 -29.50 -9.12
C SER A 210 -15.02 -30.32 -10.31
N ASP A 211 -13.85 -29.97 -10.85
CA ASP A 211 -13.27 -30.60 -12.03
C ASP A 211 -12.45 -31.87 -11.70
N GLY A 212 -12.25 -32.16 -10.41
CA GLY A 212 -11.52 -33.31 -9.89
C GLY A 212 -10.05 -33.04 -9.59
N HIS A 213 -9.57 -31.81 -9.76
CA HIS A 213 -8.20 -31.41 -9.47
C HIS A 213 -8.04 -30.77 -8.10
N LYS A 214 -7.90 -31.61 -7.06
CA LYS A 214 -7.68 -31.16 -5.67
C LYS A 214 -8.79 -30.23 -5.15
N ASP A 215 -10.04 -30.42 -5.59
CA ASP A 215 -11.23 -29.64 -5.22
C ASP A 215 -11.39 -29.46 -3.70
N ASN A 216 -10.86 -30.38 -2.89
CA ASN A 216 -10.85 -30.31 -1.44
C ASN A 216 -9.95 -29.20 -0.84
N LEU A 217 -9.22 -28.45 -1.68
CA LEU A 217 -8.39 -27.30 -1.28
C LEU A 217 -9.03 -25.95 -1.64
N VAL A 218 -10.14 -25.97 -2.39
CA VAL A 218 -10.94 -24.79 -2.69
C VAL A 218 -11.58 -24.28 -1.40
N LYS A 219 -11.44 -22.98 -1.16
CA LYS A 219 -11.79 -22.31 0.09
C LYS A 219 -13.21 -21.74 0.04
N ASP A 220 -13.81 -21.58 1.21
CA ASP A 220 -15.03 -20.80 1.42
C ASP A 220 -14.78 -19.50 2.22
N TRP A 221 -13.63 -19.40 2.91
CA TRP A 221 -13.27 -18.28 3.79
C TRP A 221 -14.39 -17.95 4.79
N ALA A 222 -15.19 -18.95 5.20
CA ALA A 222 -16.35 -18.81 6.07
C ALA A 222 -16.03 -18.12 7.40
N PRO A 223 -14.88 -18.38 8.06
CA PRO A 223 -14.48 -17.66 9.28
C PRO A 223 -14.39 -16.15 9.10
N HIS A 224 -14.19 -15.66 7.87
CA HIS A 224 -14.03 -14.26 7.55
C HIS A 224 -15.28 -13.56 7.01
N VAL A 225 -16.40 -14.27 6.81
CA VAL A 225 -17.67 -13.63 6.44
C VAL A 225 -18.10 -12.58 7.48
N GLN A 226 -17.74 -12.77 8.75
CA GLN A 226 -17.99 -11.80 9.83
C GLN A 226 -17.19 -10.50 9.69
N ASP A 227 -16.11 -10.50 8.91
CA ASP A 227 -15.23 -9.34 8.68
C ASP A 227 -15.68 -8.50 7.48
N TRP A 228 -16.61 -9.02 6.67
CA TRP A 228 -17.25 -8.23 5.62
C TRP A 228 -18.17 -7.18 6.25
N MET A 229 -18.03 -5.93 5.82
CA MET A 229 -18.79 -4.80 6.37
C MET A 229 -19.80 -4.26 5.36
N PRO A 230 -20.92 -3.67 5.80
CA PRO A 230 -21.83 -2.98 4.90
C PRO A 230 -21.11 -1.93 4.04
N GLY A 231 -21.22 -2.08 2.71
CA GLY A 231 -20.56 -1.21 1.74
C GLY A 231 -19.28 -1.80 1.14
N ASP A 232 -18.77 -2.91 1.68
CA ASP A 232 -17.73 -3.69 1.01
C ASP A 232 -18.29 -4.38 -0.26
N PRO A 233 -17.44 -4.66 -1.25
CA PRO A 233 -17.91 -5.26 -2.49
C PRO A 233 -18.37 -6.70 -2.30
N SER A 234 -19.24 -7.14 -3.20
CA SER A 234 -19.68 -8.53 -3.40
C SER A 234 -20.22 -8.63 -4.84
N TRP A 235 -20.36 -9.84 -5.36
CA TRP A 235 -20.96 -10.10 -6.68
C TRP A 235 -22.10 -11.11 -6.56
N GLN A 236 -22.91 -11.25 -7.62
CA GLN A 236 -23.98 -12.26 -7.74
C GLN A 236 -24.82 -12.43 -6.45
N ASP A 237 -25.37 -11.32 -5.95
CA ASP A 237 -26.24 -11.28 -4.77
C ASP A 237 -25.60 -11.80 -3.47
N GLY A 238 -24.30 -11.53 -3.28
CA GLY A 238 -23.62 -11.66 -1.99
C GLY A 238 -22.48 -12.67 -1.95
N LYS A 239 -22.08 -13.23 -3.10
CA LYS A 239 -20.82 -13.97 -3.24
C LYS A 239 -19.62 -13.06 -2.98
N GLY A 240 -18.53 -13.64 -2.53
CA GLY A 240 -17.28 -12.92 -2.28
C GLY A 240 -17.07 -12.41 -0.87
N LYS A 241 -18.06 -12.55 0.01
CA LYS A 241 -17.99 -11.98 1.36
C LYS A 241 -16.86 -12.58 2.19
N GLY A 242 -16.59 -13.87 2.05
CA GLY A 242 -15.52 -14.56 2.78
C GLY A 242 -14.14 -13.99 2.43
N ILE A 243 -13.78 -14.00 1.15
CA ILE A 243 -12.46 -13.53 0.68
C ILE A 243 -12.25 -12.03 0.90
N ILE A 244 -13.29 -11.22 0.70
CA ILE A 244 -13.26 -9.77 0.99
C ILE A 244 -13.09 -9.52 2.49
N GLY A 245 -13.79 -10.30 3.32
CA GLY A 245 -13.63 -10.30 4.77
C GLY A 245 -12.23 -10.71 5.22
N ALA A 246 -11.60 -11.66 4.53
CA ALA A 246 -10.24 -12.09 4.85
C ALA A 246 -9.22 -10.96 4.65
N VAL A 247 -9.36 -10.20 3.54
CA VAL A 247 -8.57 -8.98 3.29
C VAL A 247 -8.86 -7.91 4.35
N ASN A 248 -10.13 -7.71 4.72
CA ASN A 248 -10.49 -6.78 5.80
C ASN A 248 -9.84 -7.17 7.13
N TYR A 249 -9.84 -8.45 7.47
CA TYR A 249 -9.24 -8.94 8.70
C TYR A 249 -7.74 -8.62 8.71
N LEU A 250 -6.99 -9.01 7.68
CA LEU A 250 -5.55 -8.71 7.60
C LEU A 250 -5.28 -7.21 7.70
N ALA A 251 -6.04 -6.40 6.96
CA ALA A 251 -5.92 -4.94 7.04
C ALA A 251 -6.22 -4.44 8.46
N SER A 252 -7.27 -4.94 9.12
CA SER A 252 -7.64 -4.54 10.49
C SER A 252 -6.55 -4.85 11.52
N GLN A 253 -5.73 -5.88 11.28
CA GLN A 253 -4.58 -6.22 12.12
C GLN A 253 -3.37 -5.30 11.87
N GLY A 254 -3.46 -4.36 10.92
CA GLY A 254 -2.40 -3.42 10.57
C GLY A 254 -1.40 -3.94 9.54
N LEU A 255 -1.67 -5.09 8.93
CA LEU A 255 -0.87 -5.58 7.81
C LEU A 255 -1.11 -4.75 6.56
N ASN A 256 -0.16 -4.79 5.64
CA ASN A 256 -0.16 -3.96 4.44
C ASN A 256 0.24 -4.72 3.18
N ALA A 257 0.22 -6.06 3.20
CA ALA A 257 0.48 -6.88 2.04
C ALA A 257 -0.17 -8.26 2.14
N PHE A 258 -0.39 -8.88 0.99
CA PHE A 258 -0.68 -10.31 0.87
C PHE A 258 -0.22 -10.83 -0.49
N SER A 259 0.19 -12.09 -0.50
CA SER A 259 0.57 -12.82 -1.71
C SER A 259 -0.56 -13.74 -2.20
N PHE A 260 -0.45 -14.12 -3.47
CA PHE A 260 -1.31 -15.09 -4.11
C PHE A 260 -0.65 -15.57 -5.41
N LEU A 261 -0.88 -16.84 -5.74
CA LEU A 261 -0.61 -17.35 -7.09
C LEU A 261 -1.67 -16.87 -8.07
N THR A 262 -1.32 -16.78 -9.35
CA THR A 262 -2.28 -16.53 -10.43
C THR A 262 -2.30 -17.62 -11.50
N LEU A 263 -1.36 -18.58 -11.45
CA LEU A 263 -1.35 -19.80 -12.24
C LEU A 263 -0.61 -20.91 -11.49
N ASN A 264 -1.35 -21.92 -11.03
CA ASN A 264 -0.84 -23.04 -10.23
C ASN A 264 -1.21 -24.42 -10.80
N ILE A 265 -1.65 -24.48 -12.07
CA ILE A 265 -1.94 -25.75 -12.76
C ILE A 265 -0.69 -26.65 -12.68
N ASP A 266 -0.89 -27.94 -12.43
CA ASP A 266 0.13 -28.96 -12.10
C ASP A 266 0.88 -28.80 -10.77
N GLY A 267 0.75 -27.66 -10.09
CA GLY A 267 1.38 -27.36 -8.80
C GLY A 267 0.71 -27.98 -7.57
N ASP A 268 0.87 -27.31 -6.44
CA ASP A 268 0.50 -27.84 -5.12
C ASP A 268 -0.98 -27.68 -4.77
N ASP A 269 -1.65 -26.64 -5.23
CA ASP A 269 -3.11 -26.51 -5.09
C ASP A 269 -3.88 -26.86 -6.36
N ARG A 270 -3.42 -26.43 -7.54
CA ARG A 270 -4.01 -26.70 -8.87
C ARG A 270 -5.34 -26.00 -9.20
N ASN A 271 -5.92 -25.20 -8.32
CA ASN A 271 -7.24 -24.58 -8.49
C ASN A 271 -7.18 -23.08 -8.87
N VAL A 272 -6.00 -22.53 -9.10
CA VAL A 272 -5.79 -21.11 -9.42
C VAL A 272 -5.23 -20.94 -10.82
N PHE A 273 -6.08 -20.48 -11.74
CA PHE A 273 -5.69 -20.15 -13.11
C PHE A 273 -6.71 -19.20 -13.75
N PRO A 274 -6.29 -18.40 -14.75
CA PRO A 274 -7.19 -17.46 -15.43
C PRO A 274 -8.00 -18.10 -16.57
N TYR A 275 -7.72 -19.37 -16.91
CA TYR A 275 -8.26 -20.03 -18.08
C TYR A 275 -9.69 -20.56 -17.87
N THR A 276 -10.40 -20.76 -18.97
CA THR A 276 -11.79 -21.28 -18.97
C THR A 276 -11.92 -22.68 -18.38
N ASN A 277 -10.86 -23.49 -18.41
CA ASN A 277 -10.77 -24.81 -17.78
C ASN A 277 -9.30 -25.21 -17.55
N TYR A 278 -9.10 -26.34 -16.87
CA TYR A 278 -7.79 -26.83 -16.43
C TYR A 278 -6.77 -27.07 -17.55
N ASP A 279 -7.20 -27.54 -18.72
CA ASP A 279 -6.30 -27.92 -19.83
C ASP A 279 -6.07 -26.78 -20.83
N GLU A 280 -6.80 -25.68 -20.70
CA GLU A 280 -6.77 -24.54 -21.61
C GLU A 280 -5.59 -23.59 -21.36
N ARG A 281 -4.99 -23.00 -22.41
CA ARG A 281 -3.82 -22.09 -22.31
C ARG A 281 -3.91 -20.83 -23.18
N ALA A 282 -4.99 -20.68 -23.92
CA ALA A 282 -5.25 -19.67 -24.92
C ALA A 282 -6.60 -18.95 -24.75
N ARG A 283 -7.50 -19.44 -23.87
CA ARG A 283 -8.80 -18.81 -23.55
C ARG A 283 -8.93 -18.48 -22.08
N ILE A 284 -9.36 -17.26 -21.78
CA ILE A 284 -9.45 -16.68 -20.43
C ILE A 284 -10.92 -16.64 -19.98
N ASP A 285 -11.17 -17.00 -18.73
CA ASP A 285 -12.46 -16.85 -18.06
C ASP A 285 -12.65 -15.36 -17.68
N CYS A 286 -13.52 -14.66 -18.41
CA CYS A 286 -13.73 -13.21 -18.22
C CYS A 286 -14.37 -12.90 -16.87
N SER A 287 -15.30 -13.75 -16.43
CA SER A 287 -16.04 -13.59 -15.19
C SER A 287 -15.15 -13.75 -13.97
N ARG A 288 -14.34 -14.81 -13.93
CA ARG A 288 -13.36 -15.05 -12.85
C ARG A 288 -12.36 -13.91 -12.75
N MET A 289 -11.84 -13.45 -13.89
CA MET A 289 -10.86 -12.36 -13.90
C MET A 289 -11.47 -11.02 -13.44
N ASP A 290 -12.73 -10.73 -13.78
CA ASP A 290 -13.43 -9.55 -13.26
C ASP A 290 -13.73 -9.69 -11.75
N GLN A 291 -13.94 -10.90 -11.22
CA GLN A 291 -14.09 -11.14 -9.79
C GLN A 291 -12.77 -11.01 -9.02
N TRP A 292 -11.64 -11.43 -9.60
CA TRP A 292 -10.31 -11.16 -9.04
C TRP A 292 -10.05 -9.65 -8.91
N GLU A 293 -10.40 -8.87 -9.93
CA GLU A 293 -10.29 -7.40 -9.90
C GLU A 293 -11.08 -6.79 -8.74
N ILE A 294 -12.26 -7.32 -8.39
CA ILE A 294 -13.03 -6.85 -7.23
C ILE A 294 -12.20 -7.00 -5.94
N VAL A 295 -11.54 -8.15 -5.76
CA VAL A 295 -10.70 -8.43 -4.59
C VAL A 295 -9.47 -7.52 -4.56
N PHE A 296 -8.78 -7.35 -5.69
CA PHE A 296 -7.58 -6.52 -5.77
C PHE A 296 -7.86 -5.03 -5.62
N ALA A 297 -8.97 -4.53 -6.18
CA ALA A 297 -9.44 -3.16 -5.96
C ALA A 297 -9.76 -2.92 -4.49
N HIS A 298 -10.39 -3.89 -3.83
CA HIS A 298 -10.62 -3.82 -2.39
C HIS A 298 -9.30 -3.82 -1.60
N GLY A 299 -8.35 -4.68 -1.94
CA GLY A 299 -7.00 -4.68 -1.36
C GLY A 299 -6.30 -3.31 -1.47
N THR A 300 -6.38 -2.67 -2.64
CA THR A 300 -5.86 -1.30 -2.86
C THR A 300 -6.53 -0.28 -1.92
N HIS A 301 -7.86 -0.34 -1.79
CA HIS A 301 -8.61 0.54 -0.88
C HIS A 301 -8.24 0.32 0.60
N ARG A 302 -7.83 -0.90 0.94
CA ARG A 302 -7.38 -1.28 2.28
C ARG A 302 -5.88 -1.12 2.50
N GLY A 303 -5.14 -0.58 1.53
CA GLY A 303 -3.71 -0.33 1.66
C GLY A 303 -2.88 -1.61 1.70
N MET A 304 -3.26 -2.59 0.89
CA MET A 304 -2.58 -3.87 0.76
C MET A 304 -1.76 -3.91 -0.53
N HIS A 305 -0.45 -4.10 -0.37
CA HIS A 305 0.47 -4.40 -1.47
C HIS A 305 0.14 -5.78 -2.03
N LEU A 306 -0.12 -5.85 -3.33
CA LEU A 306 -0.52 -7.08 -4.02
C LEU A 306 0.73 -7.81 -4.53
N HIS A 307 1.06 -8.96 -3.96
CA HIS A 307 2.22 -9.74 -4.40
C HIS A 307 1.81 -10.82 -5.41
N PHE A 308 1.97 -10.53 -6.70
CA PHE A 308 1.59 -11.43 -7.79
C PHE A 308 2.68 -12.49 -8.01
N LYS A 309 2.52 -13.67 -7.41
CA LYS A 309 3.29 -14.86 -7.80
C LYS A 309 2.69 -15.42 -9.09
N THR A 310 3.44 -15.35 -10.19
CA THR A 310 2.87 -15.74 -11.49
C THR A 310 2.72 -17.25 -11.62
N GLN A 311 3.67 -18.03 -11.09
CA GLN A 311 3.77 -19.49 -11.27
C GLN A 311 4.45 -20.12 -10.06
N GLU A 312 4.46 -21.46 -9.97
CA GLU A 312 5.25 -22.25 -9.01
C GLU A 312 6.43 -22.93 -9.70
N ALA A 313 7.30 -23.58 -8.92
CA ALA A 313 8.40 -24.40 -9.43
C ALA A 313 7.90 -25.50 -10.40
N GLU A 314 6.84 -26.20 -10.01
CA GLU A 314 6.25 -27.35 -10.70
C GLU A 314 5.80 -26.99 -12.11
N ASN A 315 5.24 -25.79 -12.27
CA ASN A 315 4.59 -25.34 -13.50
C ASN A 315 5.33 -24.19 -14.19
N VAL A 316 6.53 -23.84 -13.72
CA VAL A 316 7.35 -22.76 -14.28
C VAL A 316 7.63 -22.93 -15.78
N ASN A 317 7.67 -24.17 -16.28
CA ASN A 317 7.85 -24.50 -17.70
C ASN A 317 6.53 -24.86 -18.42
N LEU A 318 5.37 -24.78 -17.76
CA LEU A 318 4.07 -25.19 -18.33
C LEU A 318 3.75 -24.42 -19.61
N LEU A 319 3.94 -23.10 -19.58
CA LEU A 319 3.70 -22.23 -20.74
C LEU A 319 4.96 -22.17 -21.60
N ASP A 320 4.85 -22.71 -22.83
CA ASP A 320 5.88 -22.66 -23.87
C ASP A 320 7.26 -23.22 -23.47
N ASP A 321 7.31 -24.27 -22.64
CA ASP A 321 8.55 -24.75 -22.01
C ASP A 321 9.29 -23.62 -21.26
N GLY A 322 8.57 -22.64 -20.70
CA GLY A 322 9.19 -21.49 -20.04
C GLY A 322 9.82 -20.46 -20.99
N ASN A 323 9.61 -20.54 -22.31
CA ASN A 323 9.99 -19.45 -23.21
C ASN A 323 8.92 -18.35 -23.20
N MET A 324 9.26 -17.16 -23.68
CA MET A 324 8.27 -16.11 -24.00
C MET A 324 7.55 -16.44 -25.33
N GLY A 325 6.92 -17.61 -25.39
CA GLY A 325 6.10 -18.05 -26.52
C GLY A 325 4.66 -17.52 -26.44
N PRO A 326 3.78 -17.97 -27.34
CA PRO A 326 2.42 -17.47 -27.42
C PRO A 326 1.61 -17.57 -26.13
N GLN A 327 1.69 -18.69 -25.41
CA GLN A 327 0.88 -18.93 -24.21
C GLN A 327 1.32 -18.03 -23.04
N ARG A 328 2.64 -17.91 -22.79
CA ARG A 328 3.18 -17.04 -21.74
C ARG A 328 2.97 -15.58 -22.05
N LYS A 329 3.19 -15.16 -23.30
CA LYS A 329 2.92 -13.78 -23.73
C LYS A 329 1.45 -13.42 -23.52
N LEU A 330 0.53 -14.30 -23.91
CA LEU A 330 -0.89 -14.08 -23.69
C LEU A 330 -1.20 -13.94 -22.19
N TYR A 331 -0.76 -14.90 -21.38
CA TYR A 331 -0.98 -14.89 -19.94
C TYR A 331 -0.45 -13.61 -19.28
N TYR A 332 0.80 -13.24 -19.53
CA TYR A 332 1.38 -12.00 -18.99
C TYR A 332 0.67 -10.75 -19.50
N ARG A 333 0.30 -10.70 -20.79
CA ARG A 333 -0.44 -9.56 -21.34
C ARG A 333 -1.79 -9.39 -20.65
N GLU A 334 -2.53 -10.48 -20.41
CA GLU A 334 -3.85 -10.44 -19.80
C GLU A 334 -3.80 -9.97 -18.34
N ILE A 335 -2.87 -10.47 -17.53
CA ILE A 335 -2.72 -9.99 -16.14
C ILE A 335 -2.24 -8.53 -16.08
N ILE A 336 -1.40 -8.09 -17.03
CA ILE A 336 -1.00 -6.67 -17.13
C ILE A 336 -2.21 -5.80 -17.51
N ALA A 337 -2.93 -6.17 -18.57
CA ALA A 337 -4.07 -5.39 -19.08
C ALA A 337 -5.19 -5.24 -18.04
N ARG A 338 -5.39 -6.26 -17.22
CA ARG A 338 -6.46 -6.31 -16.23
C ARG A 338 -6.06 -5.71 -14.89
N PHE A 339 -4.81 -5.82 -14.45
CA PHE A 339 -4.44 -5.54 -13.05
C PHE A 339 -3.30 -4.52 -12.87
N ALA A 340 -2.54 -4.17 -13.91
CA ALA A 340 -1.39 -3.28 -13.75
C ALA A 340 -1.77 -1.87 -13.28
N HIS A 341 -3.04 -1.43 -13.38
CA HIS A 341 -3.46 -0.12 -12.86
C HIS A 341 -3.42 -0.02 -11.33
N HIS A 342 -3.28 -1.13 -10.60
CA HIS A 342 -3.17 -1.09 -9.14
C HIS A 342 -1.89 -0.38 -8.70
N LEU A 343 -1.99 0.42 -7.64
CA LEU A 343 -0.93 1.36 -7.27
C LEU A 343 0.27 0.73 -6.58
N ALA A 344 0.10 -0.40 -5.90
CA ALA A 344 1.16 -1.04 -5.14
C ALA A 344 1.07 -2.56 -5.33
N LEU A 345 1.94 -3.06 -6.20
CA LEU A 345 2.10 -4.47 -6.49
C LEU A 345 3.56 -4.74 -6.85
N ASN A 346 3.94 -6.02 -6.88
CA ASN A 346 5.12 -6.47 -7.61
C ASN A 346 4.74 -7.62 -8.56
N TRP A 347 5.49 -7.77 -9.64
CA TRP A 347 5.45 -8.94 -10.50
C TRP A 347 6.53 -9.92 -10.03
N ASN A 348 6.12 -11.02 -9.41
CA ASN A 348 7.03 -12.11 -9.06
C ASN A 348 7.02 -13.15 -10.18
N LEU A 349 8.20 -13.35 -10.81
CA LEU A 349 8.37 -14.21 -11.98
C LEU A 349 8.05 -15.70 -11.74
N GLY A 350 7.91 -16.09 -10.49
CA GLY A 350 7.47 -17.41 -10.06
C GLY A 350 7.99 -17.72 -8.67
N GLU A 351 7.26 -18.56 -7.95
CA GLU A 351 7.69 -19.22 -6.73
C GLU A 351 8.78 -20.25 -7.04
N GLU A 352 9.65 -20.48 -6.05
CA GLU A 352 10.76 -21.44 -6.07
C GLU A 352 11.48 -21.65 -7.42
N VAL A 353 11.73 -20.59 -8.19
CA VAL A 353 12.21 -20.71 -9.58
C VAL A 353 13.54 -21.45 -9.63
N GLY A 354 13.52 -22.62 -10.28
CA GLY A 354 14.68 -23.48 -10.46
C GLY A 354 14.81 -24.63 -9.48
N LEU A 355 13.95 -24.73 -8.46
CA LEU A 355 13.86 -25.90 -7.60
C LEU A 355 13.19 -27.04 -8.36
N GLY A 356 13.85 -28.20 -8.48
CA GLY A 356 13.30 -29.37 -9.20
C GLY A 356 13.14 -29.22 -10.72
N HIS A 357 12.91 -28.01 -11.21
CA HIS A 357 12.51 -27.68 -12.58
C HIS A 357 13.47 -26.64 -13.17
N LYS A 358 14.32 -27.06 -14.12
CA LYS A 358 15.38 -26.20 -14.63
C LYS A 358 14.83 -25.06 -15.49
N VAL A 359 15.32 -23.85 -15.23
CA VAL A 359 15.07 -22.64 -16.02
C VAL A 359 16.41 -21.96 -16.32
N SER A 360 16.64 -21.58 -17.57
CA SER A 360 17.89 -20.91 -17.98
C SER A 360 17.92 -19.43 -17.55
N THR A 361 19.11 -18.84 -17.47
CA THR A 361 19.28 -17.39 -17.29
C THR A 361 18.49 -16.61 -18.33
N GLN A 362 18.60 -16.99 -19.61
CA GLN A 362 17.91 -16.31 -20.70
C GLN A 362 16.38 -16.30 -20.52
N LYS A 363 15.77 -17.45 -20.17
CA LYS A 363 14.32 -17.51 -19.92
C LYS A 363 13.89 -16.53 -18.83
N LYS A 364 14.60 -16.51 -17.69
CA LYS A 364 14.31 -15.57 -16.59
C LYS A 364 14.50 -14.11 -17.01
N THR A 365 15.54 -13.79 -17.78
CA THR A 365 15.78 -12.45 -18.32
C THR A 365 14.65 -12.03 -19.28
N ASP A 366 14.21 -12.92 -20.17
CA ASP A 366 13.13 -12.65 -21.11
C ASP A 366 11.79 -12.39 -20.39
N TRP A 367 11.51 -13.12 -19.30
CA TRP A 367 10.32 -12.88 -18.48
C TRP A 367 10.34 -11.51 -17.81
N ALA A 368 11.48 -11.14 -17.20
CA ALA A 368 11.66 -9.83 -16.58
C ALA A 368 11.53 -8.70 -17.61
N GLU A 369 12.13 -8.87 -18.80
CA GLU A 369 12.09 -7.88 -19.87
C GLU A 369 10.67 -7.68 -20.40
N TYR A 370 9.87 -8.74 -20.44
CA TYR A 370 8.48 -8.64 -20.87
C TYR A 370 7.67 -7.73 -19.94
N PHE A 371 7.72 -7.94 -18.62
CA PHE A 371 7.05 -7.05 -17.66
C PHE A 371 7.59 -5.63 -17.73
N TRP A 372 8.91 -5.46 -17.81
CA TRP A 372 9.55 -4.15 -17.92
C TRP A 372 9.09 -3.34 -19.13
N THR A 373 8.89 -4.02 -20.26
CA THR A 373 8.46 -3.41 -21.51
C THR A 373 6.95 -3.15 -21.56
N HIS A 374 6.14 -4.06 -21.01
CA HIS A 374 4.69 -4.07 -21.26
C HIS A 374 3.84 -3.59 -20.09
N ASP A 375 4.36 -3.54 -18.86
CA ASP A 375 3.67 -2.87 -17.75
C ASP A 375 3.80 -1.34 -17.94
N PRO A 376 2.71 -0.62 -18.26
CA PRO A 376 2.76 0.81 -18.54
C PRO A 376 3.23 1.65 -17.35
N TYR A 377 3.18 1.07 -16.16
CA TYR A 377 3.40 1.74 -14.89
C TYR A 377 4.74 1.36 -14.23
N GLN A 378 5.46 0.41 -14.81
CA GLN A 378 6.78 -0.07 -14.37
C GLN A 378 6.82 -0.49 -12.89
N HIS A 379 5.91 -1.38 -12.50
CA HIS A 379 5.92 -1.93 -11.15
C HIS A 379 7.20 -2.72 -10.86
N PRO A 380 7.59 -2.85 -9.57
CA PRO A 380 8.69 -3.69 -9.15
C PRO A 380 8.59 -5.12 -9.70
N ILE A 381 9.70 -5.66 -10.19
CA ILE A 381 9.81 -7.03 -10.70
C ILE A 381 10.77 -7.80 -9.80
N VAL A 382 10.30 -8.92 -9.25
CA VAL A 382 11.06 -9.76 -8.32
C VAL A 382 11.09 -11.22 -8.79
N ILE A 383 11.98 -12.01 -8.21
CA ILE A 383 12.05 -13.45 -8.42
C ILE A 383 12.20 -14.16 -7.07
N HIS A 384 11.52 -15.29 -6.91
CA HIS A 384 11.57 -16.11 -5.71
C HIS A 384 12.47 -17.34 -5.87
N ASN A 385 13.18 -17.72 -4.80
CA ASN A 385 14.33 -18.61 -4.93
C ASN A 385 14.03 -20.11 -4.84
N GLY A 386 14.15 -20.80 -5.97
CA GLY A 386 14.63 -22.19 -5.98
C GLY A 386 16.16 -22.24 -6.15
N ASN A 387 16.69 -21.30 -6.95
CA ASN A 387 18.12 -21.04 -7.12
C ASN A 387 18.54 -19.70 -6.47
N ASN A 388 19.83 -19.37 -6.46
CA ASN A 388 20.29 -18.09 -5.89
C ASN A 388 20.11 -16.87 -6.82
N HIS A 389 19.91 -17.08 -8.13
CA HIS A 389 19.73 -16.05 -9.15
C HIS A 389 20.79 -14.92 -9.20
N PHE A 390 22.02 -15.14 -8.70
CA PHE A 390 23.08 -14.14 -8.76
C PHE A 390 23.50 -13.80 -10.21
N ASP A 391 23.15 -14.65 -11.17
CA ASP A 391 23.34 -14.44 -12.60
C ASP A 391 22.47 -13.30 -13.17
N LEU A 392 21.49 -12.78 -12.42
CA LEU A 392 20.55 -11.75 -12.86
C LEU A 392 20.79 -10.36 -12.25
N LEU A 393 21.83 -10.21 -11.42
CA LEU A 393 22.15 -8.95 -10.72
C LEU A 393 22.66 -7.86 -11.67
N GLY A 394 22.50 -6.59 -11.25
CA GLY A 394 22.95 -5.43 -12.03
C GLY A 394 22.18 -5.28 -13.34
N ASP A 395 22.90 -5.00 -14.42
CA ASP A 395 22.33 -4.81 -15.77
C ASP A 395 22.00 -6.13 -16.48
N ALA A 396 22.20 -7.29 -15.83
CA ALA A 396 21.93 -8.60 -16.43
C ALA A 396 20.43 -8.90 -16.60
N SER A 397 19.55 -8.16 -15.89
CA SER A 397 18.10 -8.31 -16.01
C SER A 397 17.34 -7.04 -15.61
N ALA A 398 16.07 -6.98 -15.99
CA ALA A 398 15.16 -5.92 -15.56
C ALA A 398 14.72 -6.03 -14.09
N LEU A 399 15.06 -7.11 -13.37
CA LEU A 399 14.67 -7.31 -11.97
C LEU A 399 15.07 -6.13 -11.07
N THR A 400 14.15 -5.71 -10.21
CA THR A 400 14.33 -4.61 -9.24
C THR A 400 14.42 -5.12 -7.80
N GLY A 401 14.23 -6.42 -7.58
CA GLY A 401 14.21 -6.98 -6.24
C GLY A 401 14.27 -8.50 -6.19
N PHE A 402 14.20 -9.01 -4.97
CA PHE A 402 14.28 -10.42 -4.66
C PHE A 402 13.25 -10.78 -3.59
N SER A 403 12.56 -11.89 -3.82
CA SER A 403 11.57 -12.47 -2.90
C SER A 403 12.23 -13.67 -2.22
N LEU A 404 12.68 -13.50 -0.98
CA LEU A 404 13.53 -14.49 -0.30
C LEU A 404 12.71 -15.54 0.45
N GLN A 405 13.09 -16.79 0.26
CA GLN A 405 12.75 -17.96 1.07
C GLN A 405 13.97 -18.47 1.83
N THR A 406 13.72 -18.99 3.03
CA THR A 406 14.75 -19.65 3.85
C THR A 406 14.34 -21.07 4.23
N ASN A 407 15.14 -21.80 5.02
CA ASN A 407 14.89 -23.23 5.28
C ASN A 407 15.13 -23.70 6.73
N ARG A 408 15.03 -22.80 7.71
CA ARG A 408 15.26 -23.14 9.13
C ARG A 408 14.02 -22.87 9.97
N ALA A 409 13.59 -23.88 10.74
CA ALA A 409 12.48 -23.79 11.69
C ALA A 409 12.59 -22.64 12.70
N ASP A 410 13.82 -22.24 13.05
CA ASP A 410 14.08 -21.13 13.97
C ASP A 410 14.28 -19.78 13.27
N PHE A 411 14.11 -19.73 11.95
CA PHE A 411 14.24 -18.54 11.10
C PHE A 411 15.64 -17.89 11.09
N SER A 412 16.66 -18.57 11.64
CA SER A 412 17.99 -17.99 11.87
C SER A 412 18.75 -17.56 10.61
N GLN A 413 18.35 -18.01 9.42
CA GLN A 413 19.00 -17.67 8.16
C GLN A 413 18.52 -16.36 7.53
N VAL A 414 17.37 -15.82 7.93
CA VAL A 414 16.73 -14.68 7.24
C VAL A 414 17.65 -13.46 7.19
N HIS A 415 18.24 -13.06 8.31
CA HIS A 415 19.11 -11.89 8.38
C HIS A 415 20.33 -12.00 7.44
N GLY A 416 21.10 -13.09 7.55
CA GLY A 416 22.32 -13.28 6.76
C GLY A 416 22.05 -13.45 5.27
N ALA A 417 20.96 -14.13 4.90
CA ALA A 417 20.56 -14.28 3.51
C ALA A 417 20.12 -12.94 2.91
N THR A 418 19.27 -12.18 3.62
CA THR A 418 18.84 -10.82 3.21
C THR A 418 20.05 -9.92 2.95
N LEU A 419 20.97 -9.85 3.92
CA LEU A 419 22.17 -9.01 3.81
C LEU A 419 23.06 -9.41 2.63
N ASN A 420 23.15 -10.71 2.33
CA ASN A 420 23.92 -11.19 1.19
C ASN A 420 23.35 -10.71 -0.15
N TYR A 421 22.03 -10.69 -0.33
CA TYR A 421 21.41 -10.15 -1.55
C TYR A 421 21.55 -8.63 -1.65
N ILE A 422 21.29 -7.90 -0.56
CA ILE A 422 21.49 -6.45 -0.49
C ILE A 422 22.89 -6.08 -0.95
N ARG A 423 23.93 -6.64 -0.31
CA ARG A 423 25.33 -6.34 -0.62
C ARG A 423 25.69 -6.66 -2.07
N ARG A 424 25.26 -7.82 -2.58
CA ARG A 424 25.59 -8.24 -3.96
C ARG A 424 24.90 -7.37 -5.00
N SER A 425 23.67 -6.94 -4.74
CA SER A 425 22.93 -6.06 -5.64
C SER A 425 23.55 -4.66 -5.69
N ASP A 426 24.00 -4.13 -4.55
CA ASP A 426 24.78 -2.89 -4.48
C ASP A 426 26.11 -3.00 -5.22
N GLU A 427 26.87 -4.08 -4.97
CA GLU A 427 28.14 -4.36 -5.65
C GLU A 427 27.96 -4.49 -7.18
N ALA A 428 26.79 -4.93 -7.63
CA ALA A 428 26.42 -5.03 -9.05
C ALA A 428 25.88 -3.72 -9.65
N GLY A 429 25.71 -2.65 -8.85
CA GLY A 429 25.30 -1.32 -9.31
C GLY A 429 23.79 -1.10 -9.44
N LYS A 430 22.96 -2.07 -9.05
CA LYS A 430 21.49 -1.95 -9.05
C LYS A 430 20.93 -2.45 -7.71
N PRO A 431 20.71 -1.56 -6.72
CA PRO A 431 20.21 -1.94 -5.40
C PRO A 431 18.87 -2.66 -5.51
N TRP A 432 18.81 -3.93 -5.08
CA TRP A 432 17.59 -4.70 -5.10
C TRP A 432 16.75 -4.45 -3.85
N VAL A 433 15.43 -4.37 -4.01
CA VAL A 433 14.47 -4.46 -2.91
C VAL A 433 14.39 -5.92 -2.47
N VAL A 434 14.81 -6.24 -1.24
CA VAL A 434 14.88 -7.62 -0.75
C VAL A 434 13.91 -7.81 0.41
N ALA A 435 12.79 -8.49 0.15
CA ALA A 435 11.85 -8.95 1.18
C ALA A 435 12.10 -10.44 1.47
N CYS A 436 11.70 -10.92 2.66
CA CYS A 436 11.65 -12.34 2.97
C CYS A 436 10.20 -12.79 3.02
N ASP A 437 9.73 -13.40 1.95
CA ASP A 437 8.32 -13.72 1.75
C ASP A 437 7.99 -15.14 2.24
N GLU A 438 9.00 -16.02 2.31
CA GLU A 438 8.88 -17.34 2.93
C GLU A 438 9.98 -17.57 3.98
N PRO A 439 9.90 -16.89 5.12
CA PRO A 439 10.79 -17.17 6.24
C PRO A 439 10.47 -18.57 6.79
N GLY A 440 11.45 -19.30 7.33
CA GLY A 440 11.21 -20.56 8.04
C GLY A 440 11.62 -21.80 7.26
N ASP A 441 11.02 -22.96 7.52
CA ASP A 441 11.16 -24.16 6.69
C ASP A 441 9.80 -24.61 6.17
N ALA A 442 9.81 -25.39 5.06
CA ALA A 442 8.62 -25.87 4.37
C ALA A 442 7.61 -26.63 5.26
N GLN A 443 8.04 -27.21 6.38
CA GLN A 443 7.19 -28.05 7.20
C GLN A 443 6.60 -27.31 8.41
N HIS A 444 7.39 -26.43 9.03
CA HIS A 444 7.13 -25.94 10.38
C HIS A 444 7.21 -24.43 10.53
N SER A 445 7.18 -23.63 9.45
CA SER A 445 7.37 -22.17 9.47
C SER A 445 6.47 -21.39 10.47
N LEU A 446 5.56 -20.50 10.06
CA LEU A 446 4.71 -19.81 11.01
C LEU A 446 3.61 -20.78 11.43
N VAL A 447 3.83 -21.58 12.47
CA VAL A 447 2.83 -22.52 13.03
C VAL A 447 1.60 -21.75 13.58
N PRO A 448 0.50 -22.36 14.04
CA PRO A 448 -0.60 -21.64 14.73
C PRO A 448 -0.28 -21.14 16.14
N ASP A 449 -1.02 -20.14 16.64
CA ASP A 449 -0.77 -19.49 17.94
C ASP A 449 -1.01 -20.46 19.11
N THR A 450 -1.83 -21.49 18.89
CA THR A 450 -2.06 -22.59 19.82
C THR A 450 -0.82 -23.46 20.04
N GLU A 451 0.13 -23.46 19.11
CA GLU A 451 1.37 -24.24 19.18
C GLU A 451 2.57 -23.39 19.63
N ASP A 452 2.72 -22.18 19.10
CA ASP A 452 3.68 -21.18 19.59
C ASP A 452 2.97 -19.84 19.84
N PRO A 453 2.52 -19.57 21.08
CA PRO A 453 1.80 -18.33 21.40
C PRO A 453 2.72 -17.10 21.52
N THR A 454 4.04 -17.27 21.48
CA THR A 454 5.01 -16.17 21.70
C THR A 454 5.53 -15.59 20.41
N ARG A 455 5.71 -16.44 19.39
CA ARG A 455 6.33 -16.11 18.10
C ARG A 455 7.75 -15.58 18.23
N ASP A 456 8.47 -16.00 19.26
CA ASP A 456 9.77 -15.43 19.60
C ASP A 456 10.80 -15.59 18.47
N ASN A 457 10.90 -16.76 17.85
CA ASN A 457 11.85 -16.99 16.76
C ASN A 457 11.43 -16.22 15.49
N ALA A 458 10.15 -16.25 15.12
CA ALA A 458 9.62 -15.50 14.00
C ALA A 458 9.89 -13.98 14.17
N ARG A 459 9.55 -13.42 15.32
CA ARG A 459 9.81 -12.01 15.66
C ARG A 459 11.31 -11.67 15.60
N LYS A 460 12.14 -12.41 16.33
CA LYS A 460 13.56 -12.07 16.54
C LYS A 460 14.43 -12.35 15.32
N ASN A 461 14.19 -13.47 14.64
CA ASN A 461 15.09 -13.97 13.60
C ASN A 461 14.57 -13.67 12.19
N ALA A 462 13.26 -13.64 11.95
CA ALA A 462 12.68 -13.29 10.64
C ALA A 462 12.31 -11.81 10.55
N LEU A 463 11.31 -11.33 11.32
CA LEU A 463 10.79 -9.96 11.20
C LEU A 463 11.88 -8.90 11.40
N TRP A 464 12.44 -8.84 12.62
CA TRP A 464 13.55 -7.94 12.92
C TRP A 464 14.84 -8.37 12.20
N GLY A 465 14.99 -9.65 11.86
CA GLY A 465 16.14 -10.12 11.11
C GLY A 465 16.24 -9.51 9.72
N ASN A 466 15.16 -9.53 8.94
CA ASN A 466 15.13 -8.94 7.60
C ASN A 466 15.29 -7.42 7.68
N ILE A 467 14.49 -6.75 8.52
CA ILE A 467 14.51 -5.28 8.63
C ILE A 467 15.90 -4.78 9.07
N MET A 468 16.51 -5.40 10.08
CA MET A 468 17.83 -4.99 10.59
C MET A 468 18.98 -5.37 9.65
N ALA A 469 18.76 -6.25 8.67
CA ALA A 469 19.70 -6.46 7.56
C ALA A 469 19.64 -5.33 6.51
N GLY A 470 18.62 -4.44 6.59
CA GLY A 470 18.30 -3.43 5.58
C GLY A 470 17.24 -3.88 4.58
N GLY A 471 16.56 -5.00 4.83
CA GLY A 471 15.52 -5.55 3.95
C GLY A 471 14.22 -4.74 3.94
N ALA A 472 13.34 -5.10 3.02
CA ALA A 472 12.09 -4.42 2.74
C ALA A 472 10.89 -4.93 3.55
N GLY A 473 11.09 -5.90 4.44
CA GLY A 473 10.04 -6.49 5.26
C GLY A 473 9.81 -7.98 4.99
N VAL A 474 8.68 -8.51 5.47
CA VAL A 474 8.38 -9.94 5.43
C VAL A 474 6.94 -10.23 5.03
N GLU A 475 6.72 -11.35 4.37
CA GLU A 475 5.41 -12.02 4.35
C GLU A 475 5.55 -13.37 5.06
N TRP A 476 4.42 -13.92 5.53
CA TRP A 476 4.44 -15.09 6.40
C TRP A 476 3.87 -16.34 5.73
N TYR A 477 4.74 -17.33 5.59
CA TYR A 477 4.45 -18.68 5.12
C TYR A 477 4.08 -19.63 6.28
N PHE A 478 3.15 -20.57 6.07
CA PHE A 478 2.56 -21.38 7.14
C PHE A 478 3.12 -22.81 7.28
N GLY A 479 3.80 -23.32 6.25
CA GLY A 479 4.27 -24.71 6.21
C GLY A 479 3.17 -25.75 6.03
N TYR A 480 3.55 -27.00 5.75
CA TYR A 480 2.61 -28.08 5.42
C TYR A 480 2.15 -28.98 6.56
N LYS A 481 2.87 -29.07 7.69
CA LYS A 481 2.62 -30.13 8.70
C LYS A 481 1.54 -29.80 9.74
N HIS A 482 1.12 -28.56 9.84
CA HIS A 482 0.29 -28.07 10.93
C HIS A 482 -1.10 -27.66 10.46
N ALA A 483 -2.04 -27.51 11.39
CA ALA A 483 -3.37 -27.03 11.06
C ALA A 483 -3.32 -25.65 10.40
N HIS A 484 -4.25 -25.39 9.47
CA HIS A 484 -4.25 -24.16 8.67
C HIS A 484 -2.89 -23.96 7.98
N SER A 485 -2.49 -24.99 7.22
CA SER A 485 -1.26 -25.01 6.44
C SER A 485 -1.30 -24.02 5.28
N ASP A 486 -0.20 -23.95 4.55
CA ASP A 486 -0.11 -23.13 3.34
C ASP A 486 -1.17 -23.46 2.26
N LEU A 487 -1.71 -24.68 2.25
CA LEU A 487 -2.81 -25.06 1.32
C LEU A 487 -4.19 -25.04 1.97
N THR A 488 -4.26 -25.19 3.30
CA THR A 488 -5.51 -25.48 4.03
C THR A 488 -5.96 -24.35 4.97
N CYS A 489 -5.24 -23.23 5.03
CA CYS A 489 -5.67 -22.09 5.82
C CYS A 489 -6.94 -21.45 5.23
N GLU A 490 -7.92 -21.22 6.10
CA GLU A 490 -9.16 -20.47 5.85
C GLU A 490 -9.48 -19.43 6.94
N ASP A 491 -8.65 -19.37 7.99
CA ASP A 491 -8.80 -18.40 9.09
C ASP A 491 -7.45 -17.82 9.48
N TYR A 492 -7.23 -16.56 9.13
CA TYR A 492 -6.02 -15.84 9.51
C TYR A 492 -5.93 -15.55 11.01
N ARG A 493 -7.02 -15.67 11.78
CA ARG A 493 -7.01 -15.43 13.24
C ARG A 493 -6.13 -16.41 14.00
N VAL A 494 -5.88 -17.59 13.45
CA VAL A 494 -5.04 -18.61 14.09
C VAL A 494 -3.58 -18.20 14.25
N ARG A 495 -3.19 -17.04 13.71
CA ARG A 495 -1.85 -16.42 13.78
C ARG A 495 -1.89 -14.95 14.19
N GLN A 496 -2.96 -14.52 14.86
CA GLN A 496 -3.16 -13.14 15.29
C GLN A 496 -1.93 -12.54 15.97
N LYS A 497 -1.23 -13.31 16.81
CA LYS A 497 -0.08 -12.78 17.55
C LYS A 497 1.03 -12.27 16.64
N MET A 498 1.26 -12.92 15.50
CA MET A 498 2.28 -12.49 14.55
C MET A 498 1.82 -11.26 13.75
N TRP A 499 0.52 -11.12 13.49
CA TRP A 499 -0.02 -9.91 12.85
C TRP A 499 0.18 -8.68 13.75
N GLU A 500 -0.12 -8.82 15.05
CA GLU A 500 0.12 -7.78 16.04
C GLU A 500 1.59 -7.35 16.10
N GLN A 501 2.52 -8.32 16.17
CA GLN A 501 3.96 -8.05 16.24
C GLN A 501 4.50 -7.45 14.95
N SER A 502 3.95 -7.83 13.80
CA SER A 502 4.28 -7.24 12.49
C SER A 502 3.86 -5.77 12.41
N ARG A 503 2.63 -5.45 12.86
CA ARG A 503 2.16 -4.07 13.00
C ARG A 503 3.05 -3.26 13.95
N ILE A 504 3.42 -3.81 15.11
CA ILE A 504 4.31 -3.16 16.08
C ILE A 504 5.63 -2.74 15.42
N ALA A 505 6.21 -3.59 14.56
CA ALA A 505 7.44 -3.24 13.84
C ALA A 505 7.21 -2.11 12.83
N ILE A 506 6.13 -2.13 12.04
CA ILE A 506 5.81 -1.04 11.10
C ILE A 506 5.58 0.28 11.84
N ASP A 507 4.78 0.25 12.91
CA ASP A 507 4.45 1.41 13.73
C ASP A 507 5.73 2.00 14.35
N PHE A 508 6.66 1.16 14.81
CA PHE A 508 7.95 1.62 15.36
C PHE A 508 8.70 2.56 14.41
N PHE A 509 8.88 2.19 13.14
CA PHE A 509 9.61 3.03 12.19
C PHE A 509 8.89 4.34 11.89
N THR A 510 7.55 4.29 11.82
CA THR A 510 6.72 5.44 11.48
C THR A 510 6.58 6.41 12.65
N GLU A 511 6.24 5.91 13.84
CA GLU A 511 5.96 6.71 15.04
C GLU A 511 7.23 7.37 15.63
N HIS A 512 8.38 6.72 15.45
CA HIS A 512 9.68 7.21 15.96
C HIS A 512 10.56 7.88 14.90
N GLU A 513 10.01 8.14 13.71
CA GLU A 513 10.66 8.89 12.62
C GLU A 513 12.01 8.29 12.21
N ILE A 514 12.04 6.98 12.04
CA ILE A 514 13.27 6.26 11.71
C ILE A 514 13.38 6.16 10.18
N PRO A 515 14.40 6.77 9.56
CA PRO A 515 14.54 6.81 8.10
C PRO A 515 15.18 5.52 7.57
N PHE A 516 14.54 4.37 7.77
CA PHE A 516 15.09 3.05 7.43
C PHE A 516 15.61 2.95 5.99
N TRP A 517 15.00 3.69 5.06
CA TRP A 517 15.38 3.77 3.64
C TRP A 517 16.76 4.40 3.37
N ASN A 518 17.34 5.06 4.36
CA ASN A 518 18.69 5.63 4.31
C ASN A 518 19.65 4.90 5.26
N MET A 519 19.16 3.92 6.03
CA MET A 519 19.96 3.19 7.00
C MET A 519 20.52 1.91 6.37
N LYS A 520 21.64 1.43 6.92
CA LYS A 520 22.33 0.22 6.47
C LYS A 520 22.68 -0.69 7.63
N ASN A 521 22.84 -1.97 7.33
CA ASN A 521 23.36 -2.93 8.31
C ASN A 521 24.72 -2.45 8.86
N ALA A 522 24.90 -2.63 10.16
CA ALA A 522 26.07 -2.19 10.90
C ALA A 522 26.44 -3.18 12.01
N ASP A 523 26.18 -4.48 11.83
CA ASP A 523 26.45 -5.49 12.87
C ASP A 523 27.90 -5.49 13.35
N SER A 524 28.84 -5.12 12.47
CA SER A 524 30.26 -4.93 12.84
C SER A 524 30.51 -3.91 13.97
N LYS A 525 29.52 -3.07 14.30
CA LYS A 525 29.55 -2.10 15.40
C LYS A 525 29.16 -2.70 16.75
N ILE A 526 28.68 -3.94 16.79
CA ILE A 526 28.25 -4.62 18.02
C ILE A 526 29.12 -5.86 18.24
N ASP A 527 29.61 -6.05 19.46
CA ASP A 527 30.34 -7.26 19.88
C ASP A 527 29.40 -8.28 20.53
N ASP A 528 28.28 -8.58 19.88
CA ASP A 528 27.30 -9.59 20.32
C ASP A 528 26.62 -10.26 19.11
N LYS A 529 26.78 -11.58 19.02
CA LYS A 529 26.16 -12.40 17.96
C LYS A 529 24.66 -12.57 18.11
N ASN A 530 24.09 -12.18 19.26
CA ASN A 530 22.66 -12.16 19.52
C ASN A 530 22.05 -10.76 19.34
N ALA A 531 22.74 -9.86 18.66
CA ALA A 531 22.23 -8.54 18.32
C ALA A 531 22.34 -8.28 16.82
N TYR A 532 21.46 -7.40 16.33
CA TYR A 532 21.58 -6.80 15.01
C TYR A 532 21.71 -5.29 15.15
N CYS A 533 22.43 -4.65 14.23
CA CYS A 533 22.54 -3.21 14.19
C CYS A 533 22.20 -2.67 12.80
N LEU A 534 21.37 -1.64 12.79
CA LEU A 534 21.03 -0.84 11.61
C LEU A 534 21.37 0.61 11.92
N CYS A 535 22.05 1.33 11.03
CA CYS A 535 22.45 2.71 11.31
C CYS A 535 22.36 3.66 10.11
N ASP A 536 22.12 4.92 10.44
CA ASP A 536 22.58 6.09 9.69
C ASP A 536 23.84 6.63 10.41
N PRO A 537 25.05 6.36 9.87
CA PRO A 537 26.31 6.61 10.57
C PRO A 537 26.43 8.04 11.11
N GLY A 538 26.68 8.15 12.41
CA GLY A 538 26.86 9.44 13.09
C GLY A 538 25.57 10.19 13.42
N THR A 539 24.41 9.64 13.07
CA THR A 539 23.10 10.26 13.33
C THR A 539 22.22 9.35 14.19
N LEU A 540 22.05 8.09 13.78
CA LEU A 540 21.10 7.17 14.40
C LEU A 540 21.59 5.73 14.30
N TYR A 541 21.55 5.01 15.42
CA TYR A 541 21.82 3.57 15.47
C TYR A 541 20.66 2.88 16.16
N ILE A 542 20.25 1.74 15.60
CA ILE A 542 19.25 0.87 16.19
C ILE A 542 19.95 -0.44 16.47
N VAL A 543 19.85 -0.92 17.72
CA VAL A 543 20.46 -2.17 18.15
C VAL A 543 19.35 -3.08 18.67
N PHE A 544 19.00 -4.09 17.86
CA PHE A 544 18.05 -5.13 18.25
C PHE A 544 18.79 -6.22 19.02
N ALA A 545 18.70 -6.23 20.34
CA ALA A 545 19.27 -7.29 21.17
C ALA A 545 18.22 -8.39 21.37
N LYS A 546 18.46 -9.62 20.88
CA LYS A 546 17.53 -10.77 21.04
C LYS A 546 17.36 -11.21 22.50
N LYS A 547 18.34 -10.86 23.32
CA LYS A 547 18.40 -11.10 24.76
C LYS A 547 19.10 -9.91 25.40
N ALA A 548 18.33 -8.94 25.87
CA ALA A 548 18.88 -7.70 26.39
C ALA A 548 19.64 -7.93 27.71
N ASN A 549 20.95 -7.79 27.60
CA ASN A 549 21.94 -7.50 28.63
C ASN A 549 22.69 -6.21 28.21
N SER A 550 23.77 -5.82 28.89
CA SER A 550 24.56 -4.66 28.49
C SER A 550 25.23 -4.89 27.12
N ALA A 551 24.60 -4.41 26.05
CA ALA A 551 25.18 -4.39 24.71
C ALA A 551 26.25 -3.30 24.60
N THR A 552 27.33 -3.58 23.89
CA THR A 552 28.40 -2.61 23.60
C THR A 552 28.31 -2.17 22.15
N LEU A 553 28.18 -0.86 21.93
CA LEU A 553 28.18 -0.23 20.61
C LEU A 553 29.50 0.49 20.36
N ASP A 554 30.11 0.23 19.21
CA ASP A 554 31.32 0.90 18.76
C ASP A 554 30.98 2.22 18.07
N LEU A 555 31.24 3.34 18.75
CA LEU A 555 31.09 4.69 18.21
C LEU A 555 32.47 5.34 17.96
N SER A 556 33.53 4.56 17.77
CA SER A 556 34.90 5.08 17.65
C SER A 556 35.14 5.99 16.44
N ASP A 557 34.36 5.84 15.38
CA ASP A 557 34.46 6.63 14.14
C ASP A 557 33.57 7.87 14.12
N VAL A 558 32.80 8.13 15.19
CA VAL A 558 31.91 9.29 15.28
C VAL A 558 32.12 10.02 16.60
N THR A 559 31.90 11.32 16.61
CA THR A 559 32.01 12.15 17.82
C THR A 559 30.67 12.76 18.19
N GLY A 560 30.55 13.19 19.44
CA GLY A 560 29.38 13.89 19.95
C GLY A 560 28.56 13.05 20.93
N THR A 561 27.52 13.67 21.46
CA THR A 561 26.63 13.07 22.45
C THR A 561 25.50 12.34 21.76
N PHE A 562 25.17 11.14 22.24
CA PHE A 562 24.03 10.35 21.78
C PHE A 562 23.12 10.02 22.95
N GLU A 563 21.82 10.17 22.74
CA GLU A 563 20.77 9.69 23.64
C GLU A 563 20.50 8.21 23.38
N VAL A 564 20.25 7.44 24.44
CA VAL A 564 19.91 6.02 24.40
C VAL A 564 18.52 5.82 25.00
N GLN A 565 17.61 5.31 24.19
CA GLN A 565 16.25 4.95 24.60
C GLN A 565 15.90 3.53 24.16
N TRP A 566 14.90 2.91 24.78
CA TRP A 566 14.58 1.50 24.60
C TRP A 566 13.14 1.30 24.12
N PHE A 567 12.96 0.46 23.11
CA PHE A 567 11.65 0.06 22.60
C PHE A 567 11.41 -1.43 22.84
N ASN A 568 10.19 -1.77 23.28
CA ASN A 568 9.78 -3.15 23.50
C ASN A 568 9.12 -3.71 22.23
N PRO A 569 9.79 -4.61 21.47
CA PRO A 569 9.25 -5.17 20.22
C PRO A 569 8.08 -6.14 20.40
N ARG A 570 7.77 -6.55 21.63
CA ARG A 570 6.65 -7.46 21.92
C ARG A 570 5.33 -6.72 22.08
N ASP A 571 5.40 -5.54 22.68
CA ASP A 571 4.23 -4.77 23.15
C ASP A 571 4.08 -3.43 22.43
N GLY A 572 5.14 -2.92 21.80
CA GLY A 572 5.15 -1.63 21.13
C GLY A 572 5.17 -0.44 22.10
N GLY A 573 4.68 0.72 21.63
CA GLY A 573 4.52 1.92 22.44
C GLY A 573 5.70 2.91 22.39
N PRO A 574 5.79 3.83 23.38
CA PRO A 574 6.81 4.87 23.38
C PRO A 574 8.22 4.31 23.65
N LEU A 575 9.24 5.10 23.28
CA LEU A 575 10.61 4.85 23.73
C LEU A 575 10.74 5.11 25.23
N LEU A 576 11.45 4.23 25.93
CA LEU A 576 11.58 4.23 27.38
C LEU A 576 13.03 4.47 27.81
N THR A 577 13.19 5.07 28.98
CA THR A 577 14.51 5.33 29.58
C THR A 577 15.09 4.05 30.17
N GLY A 578 16.33 3.71 29.78
CA GLY A 578 17.10 2.62 30.39
C GLY A 578 18.06 3.11 31.47
N SER A 579 18.91 2.20 31.96
CA SER A 579 19.94 2.54 32.96
C SER A 579 21.07 3.44 32.43
N THR A 580 21.24 3.52 31.11
CA THR A 580 22.12 4.47 30.44
C THR A 580 21.27 5.31 29.50
N GLN A 581 21.33 6.63 29.66
CA GLN A 581 20.53 7.58 28.89
C GLN A 581 21.35 8.35 27.86
N ILE A 582 22.64 8.51 28.13
CA ILE A 582 23.56 9.29 27.32
C ILE A 582 24.87 8.53 27.18
N VAL A 583 25.41 8.50 25.96
CA VAL A 583 26.75 7.97 25.65
C VAL A 583 27.53 8.99 24.81
N GLN A 584 28.86 8.93 24.88
CA GLN A 584 29.76 9.80 24.12
C GLN A 584 30.40 9.00 22.98
N GLY A 585 30.38 9.56 21.77
CA GLY A 585 31.15 9.03 20.64
C GLY A 585 32.67 9.11 20.88
N GLY A 586 33.43 8.46 20.01
CA GLY A 586 34.90 8.40 20.05
C GLY A 586 35.45 7.12 20.70
N GLY A 587 34.57 6.16 21.04
CA GLY A 587 34.98 4.86 21.56
C GLY A 587 33.84 3.87 21.62
N LYS A 588 34.13 2.70 22.20
CA LYS A 588 33.12 1.69 22.51
C LYS A 588 32.35 2.10 23.76
N VAL A 589 31.02 2.05 23.71
CA VAL A 589 30.13 2.48 24.79
C VAL A 589 29.18 1.36 25.19
N SER A 590 28.87 1.27 26.48
CA SER A 590 27.80 0.39 26.97
C SER A 590 26.45 1.11 26.80
N LEU A 591 25.46 0.41 26.25
CA LEU A 591 24.09 0.92 26.12
C LEU A 591 23.26 0.76 27.41
N GLY A 592 23.85 0.12 28.43
CA GLY A 592 23.16 -0.20 29.68
C GLY A 592 22.10 -1.30 29.51
N ASN A 593 21.27 -1.45 30.53
CA ASN A 593 20.11 -2.34 30.56
C ASN A 593 18.81 -1.60 30.17
N PRO A 594 17.85 -2.31 29.52
CA PRO A 594 16.49 -1.82 29.30
C PRO A 594 15.73 -1.61 30.63
N PRO A 595 14.60 -0.89 30.62
CA PRO A 595 13.82 -0.57 31.83
C PRO A 595 13.23 -1.79 32.56
N SER A 596 12.92 -2.88 31.83
CA SER A 596 12.29 -4.08 32.39
C SER A 596 12.69 -5.35 31.62
N ASP A 597 12.24 -6.50 32.13
CA ASP A 597 12.33 -7.81 31.47
C ASP A 597 13.74 -8.17 30.97
N PRO A 598 14.74 -8.16 31.86
CA PRO A 598 16.09 -8.53 31.48
C PRO A 598 16.11 -9.93 30.87
N GLY A 599 16.89 -10.11 29.80
CA GLY A 599 16.95 -11.36 29.05
C GLY A 599 15.85 -11.59 28.02
N HIS A 600 14.95 -10.62 27.81
CA HIS A 600 14.03 -10.59 26.66
C HIS A 600 14.55 -9.65 25.57
N ASP A 601 13.96 -9.66 24.39
CA ASP A 601 14.41 -8.85 23.26
C ASP A 601 14.08 -7.36 23.41
N TRP A 602 15.00 -6.46 23.08
CA TRP A 602 14.76 -5.02 23.13
C TRP A 602 15.50 -4.31 22.00
N LEU A 603 14.96 -3.18 21.54
CA LEU A 603 15.68 -2.27 20.65
C LEU A 603 16.22 -1.09 21.44
N ALA A 604 17.53 -0.90 21.41
CA ALA A 604 18.12 0.38 21.79
C ALA A 604 18.11 1.31 20.57
N VAL A 605 17.50 2.47 20.72
CA VAL A 605 17.53 3.59 19.78
C VAL A 605 18.58 4.57 20.30
N VAL A 606 19.68 4.69 19.57
CA VAL A 606 20.83 5.56 19.92
C VAL A 606 20.89 6.71 18.93
N ARG A 607 20.41 7.87 19.34
CA ARG A 607 20.22 9.04 18.45
C ARG A 607 21.16 10.16 18.85
N ARG A 608 21.82 10.79 17.88
CA ARG A 608 22.68 11.94 18.14
C ARG A 608 21.84 13.07 18.73
N SER A 609 22.29 13.63 19.85
CA SER A 609 21.69 14.82 20.42
C SER A 609 22.11 16.02 19.57
N GLU A 610 21.15 16.81 19.09
CA GLU A 610 21.46 18.08 18.44
C GLU A 610 22.06 19.04 19.47
N SER A 611 23.39 19.17 19.45
CA SER A 611 24.09 20.23 20.14
C SER A 611 24.51 21.26 19.10
N SER A 612 23.94 22.46 19.20
CA SER A 612 24.43 23.64 18.50
C SER A 612 25.95 23.70 18.63
N GLY A 613 26.65 23.67 17.50
CA GLY A 613 28.10 23.60 17.47
C GLY A 613 28.73 24.81 18.17
N LYS A 614 29.18 24.63 19.41
CA LYS A 614 30.28 25.37 20.00
C LYS A 614 31.15 24.44 20.82
N ASP A 615 32.39 24.37 20.35
CA ASP A 615 33.57 23.84 20.99
C ASP A 615 33.64 24.29 22.47
N HIS A 616 33.80 23.34 23.39
CA HIS A 616 34.05 23.62 24.80
C HIS A 616 35.23 22.79 25.31
N SER A 617 36.43 23.22 24.96
CA SER A 617 37.59 23.06 25.83
C SER A 617 37.36 23.81 27.14
N GLN A 618 37.42 23.07 28.26
CA GLN A 618 37.58 23.55 29.64
C GLN A 618 36.73 24.75 30.11
N VAL A 619 35.58 24.49 30.75
CA VAL A 619 35.16 25.24 31.95
C VAL A 619 34.36 24.30 32.86
N SER A 620 34.75 24.31 34.13
CA SER A 620 34.10 23.71 35.30
C SER A 620 32.59 23.96 35.42
N GLU A 621 31.88 22.94 35.92
CA GLU A 621 30.57 22.97 36.60
C GLU A 621 29.77 24.29 36.59
N LYS A 622 28.67 24.31 35.82
CA LYS A 622 27.33 24.78 36.25
C LYS A 622 26.28 24.56 35.16
N GLY A 623 25.38 23.60 35.43
CA GLY A 623 23.97 23.49 35.01
C GLY A 623 23.57 23.81 33.56
N SER A 624 23.31 22.77 32.77
CA SER A 624 22.29 22.79 31.70
C SER A 624 20.92 22.49 32.34
N PRO A 625 19.77 23.01 31.86
CA PRO A 625 18.54 22.99 32.64
C PRO A 625 17.89 21.60 32.60
N GLU A 626 18.03 20.85 33.69
CA GLU A 626 17.52 19.48 33.93
C GLU A 626 15.98 19.33 33.88
N ASN A 627 15.20 20.37 33.54
CA ASN A 627 13.76 20.39 33.79
C ASN A 627 12.95 20.91 32.59
N THR A 628 12.89 20.14 31.50
CA THR A 628 11.96 20.38 30.38
C THR A 628 11.18 19.11 30.05
N TRP A 629 9.86 19.19 30.01
CA TRP A 629 8.99 18.06 29.65
C TRP A 629 8.11 18.41 28.46
N VAL A 630 8.12 17.60 27.40
CA VAL A 630 7.22 17.74 26.25
C VAL A 630 6.15 16.67 26.32
N LEU A 631 4.92 17.05 26.62
CA LEU A 631 3.76 16.17 26.72
C LEU A 631 2.97 16.23 25.40
N ARG A 632 2.98 15.15 24.62
CA ARG A 632 2.26 15.07 23.34
C ARG A 632 0.78 14.77 23.55
N ALA A 633 -0.10 15.50 22.88
CA ALA A 633 -1.55 15.42 23.02
C ALA A 633 -2.08 13.99 22.82
N VAL A 634 -1.60 13.29 21.78
CA VAL A 634 -2.09 11.95 21.41
C VAL A 634 -1.50 10.81 22.25
N ILE A 635 -0.44 11.07 23.02
CA ILE A 635 0.29 10.06 23.81
C ILE A 635 0.04 10.24 25.29
N ASN A 636 0.18 11.47 25.79
CA ASN A 636 0.28 11.74 27.22
C ASN A 636 -1.02 12.24 27.85
N PHE A 637 -2.03 12.57 27.05
CA PHE A 637 -3.31 13.07 27.54
C PHE A 637 -4.45 12.07 27.29
N GLU A 638 -5.32 11.93 28.28
CA GLU A 638 -6.53 11.12 28.22
C GLU A 638 -7.74 12.04 28.01
N ALA A 639 -8.69 11.61 27.17
CA ALA A 639 -9.88 12.40 26.88
C ALA A 639 -10.85 12.37 28.07
N VAL A 640 -11.34 13.55 28.47
CA VAL A 640 -12.39 13.69 29.48
C VAL A 640 -13.75 13.55 28.79
N ALA A 641 -14.39 12.39 28.95
CA ALA A 641 -15.67 12.07 28.32
C ALA A 641 -16.85 12.19 29.30
N SER A 642 -17.08 13.39 29.81
CA SER A 642 -18.19 13.70 30.74
C SER A 642 -18.76 15.08 30.47
N ASP A 643 -20.06 15.28 30.69
CA ASP A 643 -20.72 16.59 30.64
C ASP A 643 -19.94 17.61 31.50
N PRO A 644 -19.57 18.81 30.99
CA PRO A 644 -19.99 19.47 29.74
C PRO A 644 -19.13 19.21 28.49
N PHE A 645 -18.22 18.24 28.51
CA PHE A 645 -17.27 18.00 27.43
C PHE A 645 -17.76 16.98 26.40
N VAL A 646 -17.62 17.33 25.13
CA VAL A 646 -17.85 16.41 24.01
C VAL A 646 -16.66 15.49 23.79
N PRO A 647 -16.84 14.31 23.17
CA PRO A 647 -15.73 13.44 22.82
C PRO A 647 -14.73 14.12 21.89
N SER A 648 -13.43 13.98 22.21
CA SER A 648 -12.34 14.28 21.29
C SER A 648 -11.91 13.04 20.52
N TYR A 649 -11.20 13.22 19.41
CA TYR A 649 -10.56 12.16 18.65
C TYR A 649 -9.09 12.48 18.40
N LYS A 650 -8.29 11.45 18.10
CA LYS A 650 -6.88 11.58 17.72
C LYS A 650 -6.77 11.78 16.20
N ASP A 651 -6.27 12.93 15.78
CA ASP A 651 -5.87 13.20 14.40
C ASP A 651 -4.43 12.69 14.21
N SER A 652 -4.29 11.41 13.82
CA SER A 652 -2.99 10.75 13.72
C SER A 652 -2.06 11.40 12.70
N VAL A 653 -2.60 11.96 11.61
CA VAL A 653 -1.83 12.65 10.57
C VAL A 653 -1.17 13.91 11.14
N ARG A 654 -1.92 14.68 11.93
CA ARG A 654 -1.44 15.97 12.48
C ARG A 654 -0.90 15.86 13.89
N ARG A 655 -0.91 14.65 14.46
CA ARG A 655 -0.48 14.31 15.83
C ARG A 655 -1.18 15.19 16.87
N ALA A 656 -2.47 15.42 16.69
CA ALA A 656 -3.25 16.35 17.50
C ALA A 656 -4.50 15.70 18.10
N LEU A 657 -4.96 16.21 19.24
CA LEU A 657 -6.35 15.99 19.68
C LEU A 657 -7.25 17.02 19.02
N ALA A 658 -8.48 16.60 18.67
CA ALA A 658 -9.42 17.41 17.91
C ALA A 658 -10.89 17.06 18.22
N ILE A 659 -11.81 17.94 17.83
CA ILE A 659 -13.26 17.75 17.95
C ILE A 659 -13.87 17.46 16.59
N ASN A 660 -14.82 16.53 16.54
CA ASN A 660 -15.64 16.33 15.34
C ASN A 660 -16.63 17.50 15.19
N ALA A 661 -16.17 18.56 14.53
CA ALA A 661 -16.93 19.80 14.34
C ALA A 661 -18.20 19.62 13.48
N ALA A 662 -18.32 18.54 12.71
CA ALA A 662 -19.57 18.22 12.00
C ALA A 662 -20.70 17.82 12.97
N LYS A 663 -20.36 17.35 14.17
CA LYS A 663 -21.32 16.90 15.19
C LYS A 663 -21.41 17.86 16.38
N TYR A 664 -20.30 18.48 16.73
CA TYR A 664 -20.18 19.25 17.97
C TYR A 664 -19.71 20.67 17.69
N GLN A 665 -20.57 21.48 17.08
CA GLN A 665 -20.28 22.88 16.76
C GLN A 665 -20.33 23.76 18.02
N SER A 666 -19.37 24.69 18.15
CA SER A 666 -19.23 25.61 19.30
C SER A 666 -19.15 24.93 20.67
N GLN A 667 -18.73 23.67 20.73
CA GLN A 667 -18.62 22.90 21.97
C GLN A 667 -17.17 22.65 22.37
N PHE A 668 -16.95 22.44 23.67
CA PHE A 668 -15.64 22.13 24.24
C PHE A 668 -15.46 20.62 24.42
N ALA A 669 -14.27 20.14 24.11
CA ALA A 669 -13.74 18.88 24.61
C ALA A 669 -12.63 19.19 25.63
N ALA A 670 -12.25 18.19 26.41
CA ALA A 670 -11.13 18.30 27.33
C ALA A 670 -10.27 17.04 27.31
N ALA A 671 -8.99 17.22 27.63
CA ALA A 671 -8.08 16.13 27.87
C ALA A 671 -7.15 16.47 29.03
N GLU A 672 -6.76 15.46 29.80
CA GLU A 672 -5.99 15.64 31.03
C GLU A 672 -4.81 14.68 31.15
N THR A 673 -3.84 15.07 31.96
CA THR A 673 -2.65 14.29 32.30
C THR A 673 -2.22 14.62 33.73
N GLU A 674 -1.42 13.76 34.34
CA GLU A 674 -0.86 13.98 35.68
C GLU A 674 0.58 14.47 35.58
N PHE A 675 0.92 15.55 36.28
CA PHE A 675 2.28 16.06 36.34
C PHE A 675 3.15 15.15 37.22
N LYS A 676 4.23 14.62 36.63
CA LYS A 676 5.17 13.67 37.28
C LYS A 676 6.52 14.28 37.63
N GLY A 677 6.73 15.58 37.36
CA GLY A 677 7.98 16.28 37.67
C GLY A 677 8.04 16.79 39.10
N ASP A 678 9.19 17.37 39.47
CA ASP A 678 9.40 17.94 40.81
C ASP A 678 8.52 19.17 41.07
N ALA A 679 8.20 19.41 42.34
CA ALA A 679 7.45 20.59 42.73
C ALA A 679 8.24 21.87 42.42
N GLY A 680 7.61 22.81 41.70
CA GLY A 680 8.28 24.02 41.23
C GLY A 680 7.35 24.99 40.52
N VAL A 681 7.94 26.08 40.04
CA VAL A 681 7.27 27.07 39.19
C VAL A 681 7.80 26.88 37.78
N TYR A 682 6.91 26.79 36.80
CA TYR A 682 7.21 26.45 35.41
C TYR A 682 6.48 27.37 34.43
N ASP A 683 7.01 27.54 33.23
CA ASP A 683 6.24 28.05 32.10
C ASP A 683 5.61 26.87 31.36
N LEU A 684 4.33 26.98 31.02
CA LEU A 684 3.65 26.01 30.16
C LEU A 684 3.54 26.59 28.75
N VAL A 685 3.85 25.81 27.73
CA VAL A 685 3.78 26.22 26.32
C VAL A 685 2.93 25.24 25.54
N LEU A 686 1.69 25.63 25.23
CA LEU A 686 0.76 24.87 24.42
C LEU A 686 1.05 25.09 22.94
N THR A 687 1.28 24.02 22.19
CA THR A 687 1.42 24.05 20.73
C THR A 687 0.09 23.64 20.09
N SER A 688 -0.67 24.62 19.62
CA SER A 688 -1.91 24.45 18.88
C SER A 688 -1.67 24.54 17.37
N LEU A 689 -2.66 24.17 16.57
CA LEU A 689 -2.65 24.30 15.11
C LEU A 689 -3.73 25.31 14.69
N THR A 690 -3.39 26.25 13.82
CA THR A 690 -4.38 27.15 13.21
C THR A 690 -5.24 26.39 12.21
N GLU A 691 -6.46 26.88 11.99
CA GLU A 691 -7.35 26.40 10.93
C GLU A 691 -8.03 27.61 10.30
N THR A 692 -8.21 27.58 8.98
CA THR A 692 -8.75 28.68 8.16
C THR A 692 -10.25 28.88 8.36
N ASP A 693 -10.94 27.87 8.90
CA ASP A 693 -12.38 27.84 9.16
C ASP A 693 -12.76 28.34 10.57
N GLY A 694 -11.80 28.58 11.48
CA GLY A 694 -12.11 29.21 12.76
C GLY A 694 -10.97 29.30 13.79
N GLU A 695 -11.04 30.32 14.64
CA GLU A 695 -10.05 30.57 15.69
C GLU A 695 -10.44 29.87 17.00
N SER A 696 -9.99 28.62 17.18
CA SER A 696 -10.24 27.86 18.40
C SER A 696 -9.60 28.46 19.64
N THR A 697 -10.29 28.30 20.77
CA THR A 697 -9.92 28.71 22.13
C THR A 697 -9.43 27.51 22.92
N TYR A 698 -8.39 27.74 23.74
CA TYR A 698 -7.78 26.75 24.62
C TYR A 698 -7.73 27.29 26.04
N ARG A 699 -8.15 26.48 27.02
CA ARG A 699 -8.11 26.81 28.45
C ARG A 699 -7.24 25.81 29.18
N ILE A 700 -6.30 26.30 29.97
CA ILE A 700 -5.43 25.44 30.78
C ILE A 700 -5.87 25.48 32.23
N PHE A 701 -5.97 24.30 32.83
CA PHE A 701 -6.25 24.11 34.25
C PHE A 701 -5.13 23.28 34.88
N VAL A 702 -4.78 23.63 36.11
CA VAL A 702 -3.87 22.86 36.97
C VAL A 702 -4.54 22.66 38.31
N ALA A 703 -4.62 21.41 38.78
CA ALA A 703 -5.31 21.05 40.03
C ALA A 703 -6.72 21.69 40.10
N GLU A 704 -7.50 21.54 39.02
CA GLU A 704 -8.84 22.10 38.81
C GLU A 704 -8.95 23.63 38.78
N LYS A 705 -7.85 24.37 38.97
CA LYS A 705 -7.82 25.83 38.88
C LYS A 705 -7.46 26.27 37.46
N LYS A 706 -8.31 27.12 36.86
CA LYS A 706 -8.02 27.75 35.57
C LYS A 706 -6.78 28.64 35.70
N ILE A 707 -5.78 28.39 34.86
CA ILE A 707 -4.56 29.19 34.75
C ILE A 707 -4.83 30.38 33.84
N ASP A 708 -5.18 30.13 32.58
CA ASP A 708 -5.53 31.16 31.61
C ASP A 708 -6.32 30.59 30.41
N GLU A 709 -6.70 31.48 29.49
CA GLU A 709 -7.38 31.18 28.24
C GLU A 709 -6.71 31.92 27.07
N VAL A 710 -6.46 31.20 25.98
CA VAL A 710 -5.83 31.71 24.77
C VAL A 710 -6.66 31.33 23.56
N GLN A 711 -6.57 32.12 22.49
CA GLN A 711 -7.23 31.85 21.23
C GLN A 711 -6.18 31.83 20.12
N ASN A 712 -6.33 30.91 19.16
CA ASN A 712 -5.52 30.95 17.96
C ASN A 712 -5.74 32.26 17.20
N PRO A 713 -4.71 32.80 16.53
CA PRO A 713 -4.90 33.92 15.63
C PRO A 713 -5.70 33.48 14.39
N GLU A 714 -6.31 34.45 13.72
CA GLU A 714 -6.81 34.25 12.36
C GLU A 714 -5.67 33.80 11.44
N SER A 715 -5.94 32.81 10.60
CA SER A 715 -4.96 32.23 9.68
C SER A 715 -5.52 32.08 8.28
N VAL A 716 -4.66 32.26 7.28
CA VAL A 716 -4.95 31.99 5.86
C VAL A 716 -4.40 30.64 5.40
N ARG A 717 -3.76 29.89 6.31
CA ARG A 717 -3.19 28.56 6.08
C ARG A 717 -3.59 27.62 7.20
N ASP A 718 -4.00 26.41 6.83
CA ASP A 718 -4.31 25.38 7.81
C ASP A 718 -3.04 24.79 8.42
N TYR A 719 -3.16 24.43 9.69
CA TYR A 719 -2.22 23.63 10.45
C TYR A 719 -0.86 24.27 10.72
N GLU A 720 -0.79 25.61 10.74
CA GLU A 720 0.42 26.29 11.24
C GLU A 720 0.47 26.16 12.76
N ALA A 721 1.64 25.73 13.27
CA ALA A 721 1.84 25.56 14.69
C ALA A 721 1.98 26.92 15.40
N ILE A 722 1.17 27.15 16.42
CA ILE A 722 1.20 28.35 17.25
C ILE A 722 1.50 27.93 18.68
N GLN A 723 2.44 28.65 19.30
CA GLN A 723 2.80 28.45 20.69
C GLN A 723 2.13 29.50 21.57
N HIS A 724 1.37 29.03 22.55
CA HIS A 724 0.77 29.86 23.60
C HIS A 724 1.49 29.60 24.91
N ARG A 725 2.12 30.63 25.49
CA ARG A 725 2.89 30.53 26.73
C ARG A 725 2.08 31.01 27.94
N PHE A 726 2.18 30.28 29.03
CA PHE A 726 1.56 30.54 30.32
C PHE A 726 2.68 30.60 31.36
N ASP A 727 3.03 31.80 31.80
CA ASP A 727 4.20 32.02 32.64
C ASP A 727 3.93 31.71 34.12
N ALA A 728 4.97 31.26 34.82
CA ALA A 728 5.00 31.13 36.28
C ALA A 728 3.86 30.29 36.91
N VAL A 729 3.57 29.14 36.32
CA VAL A 729 2.60 28.17 36.81
C VAL A 729 3.22 27.26 37.87
N SER A 730 2.65 27.25 39.08
CA SER A 730 3.07 26.35 40.15
C SER A 730 2.55 24.93 39.88
N LEU A 731 3.45 23.95 39.80
CA LEU A 731 3.13 22.53 39.68
C LEU A 731 3.76 21.74 40.83
N LYS A 732 3.11 20.68 41.28
CA LYS A 732 3.66 19.64 42.17
C LYS A 732 3.32 18.24 41.66
N PRO A 733 4.13 17.21 41.98
CA PRO A 733 3.83 15.84 41.58
C PRO A 733 2.39 15.45 41.95
N GLY A 734 1.67 14.89 41.00
CA GLY A 734 0.27 14.51 41.15
C GLY A 734 -0.75 15.59 40.77
N ASP A 735 -0.32 16.81 40.41
CA ASP A 735 -1.25 17.81 39.89
C ASP A 735 -1.81 17.38 38.53
N THR A 736 -3.14 17.37 38.39
CA THR A 736 -3.79 17.20 37.09
C THR A 736 -3.62 18.45 36.25
N ILE A 737 -3.11 18.31 35.03
CA ILE A 737 -3.09 19.35 34.00
C ILE A 737 -4.17 19.01 32.97
N ARG A 738 -5.18 19.89 32.83
CA ARG A 738 -6.28 19.73 31.87
C ARG A 738 -6.24 20.83 30.82
N ILE A 739 -6.39 20.44 29.56
CA ILE A 739 -6.53 21.33 28.41
C ILE A 739 -7.94 21.17 27.88
N GLU A 740 -8.72 22.25 27.94
CA GLU A 740 -10.04 22.34 27.29
C GLU A 740 -9.86 23.08 25.96
N PHE A 741 -10.47 22.57 24.89
CA PHE A 741 -10.37 23.12 23.54
C PHE A 741 -11.73 23.05 22.86
N ASN A 742 -12.04 23.98 21.94
CA ASN A 742 -13.33 24.01 21.26
C ASN A 742 -13.22 23.99 19.73
N SER A 743 -14.29 23.54 19.10
CA SER A 743 -14.57 23.86 17.69
C SER A 743 -15.06 25.31 17.60
N ALA A 744 -14.61 26.06 16.60
CA ALA A 744 -15.02 27.45 16.41
C ALA A 744 -15.28 27.74 14.92
N SER A 745 -16.14 28.71 14.62
CA SER A 745 -16.28 29.23 13.26
C SER A 745 -15.93 30.71 13.25
N ASN A 746 -15.18 31.14 12.25
CA ASN A 746 -14.91 32.56 12.03
C ASN A 746 -16.02 33.27 11.24
N GLY A 747 -17.03 32.53 10.77
CA GLY A 747 -18.12 33.09 9.96
C GLY A 747 -17.69 33.58 8.57
N LYS A 748 -16.54 33.11 8.06
CA LYS A 748 -15.97 33.57 6.77
C LYS A 748 -15.91 32.49 5.70
N VAL A 749 -15.87 31.21 6.08
CA VAL A 749 -15.78 30.07 5.14
C VAL A 749 -17.17 29.45 4.98
N PRO A 750 -17.88 29.65 3.86
CA PRO A 750 -19.23 29.10 3.68
C PRO A 750 -19.21 27.58 3.46
N GLU A 751 -20.14 26.87 4.09
CA GLU A 751 -20.37 25.43 3.93
C GLU A 751 -21.88 25.17 3.86
N GLY A 752 -22.41 25.09 2.63
CA GLY A 752 -23.86 25.05 2.39
C GLY A 752 -24.56 26.35 2.81
N ASP A 753 -25.59 26.23 3.66
CA ASP A 753 -26.34 27.37 4.21
C ASP A 753 -25.73 27.92 5.53
N ALA A 754 -24.53 27.44 5.92
CA ALA A 754 -23.84 27.80 7.16
C ALA A 754 -22.36 28.12 6.91
N TYR A 755 -21.57 28.20 7.99
CA TYR A 755 -20.13 28.41 7.94
C TYR A 755 -19.39 27.18 8.49
N ALA A 756 -18.22 26.90 7.93
CA ALA A 756 -17.33 25.84 8.37
C ALA A 756 -16.79 26.10 9.78
N PHE A 757 -16.39 25.03 10.46
CA PHE A 757 -15.87 25.06 11.83
C PHE A 757 -14.50 24.38 11.93
N SER A 758 -13.57 25.07 12.57
CA SER A 758 -12.32 24.51 13.07
C SER A 758 -12.56 23.50 14.18
N ARG A 759 -11.56 22.66 14.43
CA ARG A 759 -11.66 21.46 15.28
C ARG A 759 -10.86 21.56 16.57
N GLY A 760 -10.23 22.70 16.86
CA GLY A 760 -9.50 22.92 18.11
C GLY A 760 -8.25 22.06 18.24
N ARG A 761 -7.51 21.88 17.14
CA ARG A 761 -6.35 20.99 17.10
C ARG A 761 -5.16 21.47 17.93
N TRP A 762 -4.60 20.60 18.76
CA TRP A 762 -3.34 20.86 19.45
C TRP A 762 -2.46 19.62 19.59
N ARG A 763 -1.13 19.83 19.52
CA ARG A 763 -0.11 18.77 19.41
C ARG A 763 0.58 18.43 20.72
N SER A 764 0.87 19.44 21.54
CA SER A 764 1.69 19.23 22.75
C SER A 764 1.56 20.35 23.78
N LEU A 765 1.89 20.02 25.02
CA LEU A 765 2.17 20.96 26.10
C LEU A 765 3.62 20.78 26.54
N THR A 766 4.44 21.82 26.43
CA THR A 766 5.82 21.82 26.93
C THR A 766 5.87 22.52 28.30
N ILE A 767 6.49 21.88 29.28
CA ILE A 767 6.71 22.42 30.63
C ILE A 767 8.19 22.80 30.72
N LEU A 768 8.47 24.05 31.02
CA LEU A 768 9.80 24.65 30.99
C LEU A 768 10.12 25.31 32.33
N VAL A 769 11.39 25.40 32.69
CA VAL A 769 11.79 26.37 33.74
C VAL A 769 11.45 27.80 33.29
N PRO A 770 11.07 28.70 34.21
CA PRO A 770 10.61 30.04 33.85
C PRO A 770 11.62 30.79 33.00
N GLY A 771 11.17 31.35 31.88
CA GLY A 771 11.98 32.12 30.95
C GLY A 771 12.84 31.29 29.98
N ALA A 772 12.78 29.95 30.00
CA ALA A 772 13.46 29.13 28.99
C ALA A 772 12.75 29.20 27.62
N ASN A 773 13.52 29.04 26.54
CA ASN A 773 12.95 28.97 25.19
C ASN A 773 12.25 27.63 24.98
N ALA A 774 11.07 27.68 24.35
CA ALA A 774 10.41 26.46 23.90
C ALA A 774 11.15 25.89 22.67
N PRO A 775 11.14 24.56 22.47
CA PRO A 775 11.61 23.95 21.23
C PRO A 775 10.93 24.57 20.00
N ALA A 776 11.64 24.67 18.88
CA ALA A 776 11.06 25.14 17.63
C ALA A 776 9.93 24.19 17.17
N ASN A 777 8.93 24.75 16.48
CA ASN A 777 7.83 23.99 15.90
C ASN A 777 8.37 23.06 14.79
N ASN A 778 8.64 21.79 15.11
CA ASN A 778 8.87 20.73 14.12
C ASN A 778 7.54 20.08 13.71
#